data_AF-A0A7V1LKE8-F1
#
_entry.id   AF-A0A7V1LKE8-F1
#
_cell.length_a   1.000
_cell.length_b   1.000
_cell.length_c   1.000
_cell.angle_alpha   90.00
_cell.angle_beta   90.00
_cell.angle_gamma   90.00
#
_symmetry.space_group_name_H-M   'P 1'
#
loop_
_entity.id
_entity.type
_entity.pdbx_description
1 polymer ?
#
loop_
_entity_poly.entity_id
_entity_poly.type
_entity_poly.pdbx_seq_one_letter_code
_entity_poly.pdbx_strand_id
1 'polypeptide(L)'
;MRRTVMIFHFYKKGRAMSKKTGKRKKSAGSQPRISVVVFSYNFEKYLAESLDSIVGQTLQPYEIIVCDDCSTDASWEIISGYKQRYPSLFRIFRHKKNIGHVANGKFGKDQARGDWVSIIDGDDYWHPQKLEWEWETLRNNPGAKVAYSNVSIVDKDGKLMEKWHKDGRPSPPSGDVFVATFAKRFFEGRRSLFRSQLMETQAMREVGYGDRDIDIHVDWDLKINLSARYPVVYSGRDAVFYRDHPQGIHHQMNSKLYKSALSVIKKNLHLLVDFDIDIQRYVINELNELLISLSRLSKTTPITLSLKDITVKSETAGELKKYLSGKSKGNGMVDFSPDIGNYRGENLIFLISQPRAGSTLLQRILAGHPRVHTLAEPWIMLHPLYALKEKGLETEYSAVDARIGLKDFTDNLPRGREDYLDGLRAMAGVWYGRALADSGRDIFLDKTPRYYHVLPELTELLPGARRVILLRNPLAVLASILKTWVNGDWNRLSLHRHDLMTAPFKLAAYMREYPDRYIPVRYEQLVADGDGSLKQLCAALGVSYEPDMLNYGRRPAPRGSMGDPLGVARHKAPSAESVEKWRETLNQPLYKLLAGAYLDALGSGILGALGYDYDHLRRQVDNLSAPSAEVSGSEARAMLGALGLEPASVAAQQRAVPAASREDYLVS
;
A
#
# COMPACT_ATOMS: atom_id res chain seq x y z
N MET A 1 -9.45 5.26 -23.81
CA MET A 1 -8.80 3.93 -23.85
C MET A 1 -7.74 3.69 -22.76
N ARG A 2 -6.99 4.72 -22.28
CA ARG A 2 -5.95 4.55 -21.24
C ARG A 2 -6.41 4.51 -19.77
N ARG A 3 -7.68 4.82 -19.45
CA ARG A 3 -8.25 4.70 -18.08
C ARG A 3 -8.68 3.27 -17.71
N THR A 4 -9.02 2.47 -18.72
CA THR A 4 -9.63 1.14 -18.58
C THR A 4 -8.65 0.05 -18.09
N VAL A 5 -7.34 0.21 -18.32
CA VAL A 5 -6.33 -0.81 -17.95
C VAL A 5 -5.93 -0.73 -16.46
N MET A 6 -6.02 0.44 -15.83
CA MET A 6 -5.71 0.58 -14.39
C MET A 6 -6.72 -0.15 -13.51
N ILE A 7 -8.02 -0.03 -13.81
CA ILE A 7 -9.10 -0.60 -12.97
C ILE A 7 -8.94 -2.12 -12.81
N PHE A 8 -8.54 -2.84 -13.87
CA PHE A 8 -8.39 -4.30 -13.82
C PHE A 8 -7.03 -4.79 -13.29
N HIS A 9 -5.97 -3.98 -13.37
CA HIS A 9 -4.64 -4.40 -12.91
C HIS A 9 -4.48 -4.34 -11.38
N PHE A 10 -5.26 -3.51 -10.69
CA PHE A 10 -5.18 -3.35 -9.23
C PHE A 10 -5.90 -4.44 -8.43
N TYR A 11 -6.89 -5.14 -9.01
CA TYR A 11 -7.62 -6.23 -8.32
C TYR A 11 -6.76 -7.45 -7.94
N LYS A 12 -5.50 -7.51 -8.39
CA LYS A 12 -4.56 -8.60 -8.05
C LYS A 12 -3.58 -8.27 -6.91
N LYS A 13 -3.59 -7.06 -6.35
CA LYS A 13 -2.62 -6.63 -5.30
C LYS A 13 -3.28 -6.29 -3.95
N GLY A 14 -4.37 -6.97 -3.59
CA GLY A 14 -4.93 -6.97 -2.23
C GLY A 14 -4.20 -7.96 -1.31
N ARG A 15 -3.94 -7.54 -0.07
CA ARG A 15 -3.28 -8.25 1.06
C ARG A 15 -2.94 -9.74 0.85
N ALA A 16 -1.64 -10.07 0.95
CA ALA A 16 -1.21 -11.44 1.23
C ALA A 16 -1.59 -11.84 2.66
N MET A 17 -2.76 -12.44 2.85
CA MET A 17 -3.12 -13.05 4.13
C MET A 17 -2.50 -14.44 4.27
N SER A 18 -1.95 -14.69 5.45
CA SER A 18 -1.32 -15.94 5.89
C SER A 18 -2.18 -17.16 5.59
N LYS A 19 -1.70 -18.04 4.71
CA LYS A 19 -2.27 -19.38 4.49
C LYS A 19 -1.97 -20.26 5.71
N LYS A 20 -2.85 -20.25 6.71
CA LYS A 20 -2.96 -21.38 7.64
C LYS A 20 -3.78 -22.48 6.97
N THR A 21 -3.11 -23.42 6.32
CA THR A 21 -3.71 -24.64 5.78
C THR A 21 -3.99 -25.64 6.91
N GLY A 22 -5.09 -25.43 7.61
CA GLY A 22 -5.71 -26.48 8.43
C GLY A 22 -6.42 -27.47 7.51
N LYS A 23 -5.86 -28.67 7.30
CA LYS A 23 -6.60 -29.81 6.74
C LYS A 23 -7.75 -30.14 7.71
N ARG A 24 -9.01 -29.95 7.31
CA ARG A 24 -10.15 -30.58 7.99
C ARG A 24 -11.30 -30.93 7.04
N LYS A 25 -11.96 -32.02 7.42
CA LYS A 25 -12.91 -32.86 6.67
C LYS A 25 -14.13 -32.09 6.17
N LYS A 26 -14.63 -32.47 4.98
CA LYS A 26 -15.98 -32.16 4.49
C LYS A 26 -17.00 -32.68 5.52
N SER A 27 -17.54 -31.80 6.36
CA SER A 27 -18.80 -32.10 7.06
C SER A 27 -19.94 -31.76 6.10
N ALA A 28 -20.78 -32.74 5.80
CA ALA A 28 -22.12 -32.51 5.26
C ALA A 28 -22.90 -31.70 6.31
N GLY A 29 -22.89 -30.37 6.17
CA GLY A 29 -23.36 -29.44 7.20
C GLY A 29 -24.79 -28.97 6.93
N SER A 30 -25.57 -28.84 8.00
CA SER A 30 -26.93 -28.29 8.10
C SER A 30 -27.23 -27.11 7.17
N GLN A 31 -28.50 -26.98 6.74
CA GLN A 31 -28.99 -25.79 6.03
C GLN A 31 -28.60 -24.50 6.77
N PRO A 32 -28.20 -23.43 6.05
CA PRO A 32 -27.80 -22.17 6.67
C PRO A 32 -29.00 -21.53 7.36
N ARG A 33 -28.79 -21.01 8.57
CA ARG A 33 -29.81 -20.20 9.23
C ARG A 33 -29.73 -18.76 8.73
N ILE A 34 -30.57 -18.41 7.76
CA ILE A 34 -30.62 -17.07 7.17
C ILE A 34 -31.79 -16.28 7.75
N SER A 35 -31.53 -15.17 8.43
CA SER A 35 -32.55 -14.17 8.78
C SER A 35 -32.77 -13.22 7.59
N VAL A 36 -34.02 -12.99 7.22
CA VAL A 36 -34.37 -11.92 6.27
C VAL A 36 -34.99 -10.76 7.05
N VAL A 37 -34.44 -9.56 6.90
CA VAL A 37 -34.94 -8.35 7.56
C VAL A 37 -35.59 -7.45 6.52
N VAL A 38 -36.86 -7.10 6.76
CA VAL A 38 -37.70 -6.26 5.90
C VAL A 38 -38.01 -4.96 6.60
N PHE A 39 -37.72 -3.83 5.94
CA PHE A 39 -38.08 -2.51 6.44
C PHE A 39 -39.37 -2.03 5.78
N SER A 40 -40.32 -1.55 6.59
CA SER A 40 -41.63 -1.10 6.11
C SER A 40 -41.96 0.30 6.63
N TYR A 41 -42.34 1.19 5.72
CA TYR A 41 -42.99 2.46 6.05
C TYR A 41 -43.85 2.91 4.85
N ASN A 42 -45.17 2.79 4.97
CA ASN A 42 -46.13 3.17 3.95
C ASN A 42 -45.91 2.49 2.57
N PHE A 43 -45.79 1.16 2.56
CA PHE A 43 -45.58 0.35 1.36
C PHE A 43 -46.76 -0.55 1.01
N GLU A 44 -48.01 -0.18 1.36
CA GLU A 44 -49.19 -1.03 1.17
C GLU A 44 -49.29 -1.67 -0.22
N LYS A 45 -48.88 -0.92 -1.25
CA LYS A 45 -48.98 -1.32 -2.65
C LYS A 45 -48.01 -2.43 -3.05
N TYR A 46 -46.84 -2.50 -2.41
CA TYR A 46 -45.72 -3.37 -2.85
C TYR A 46 -45.35 -4.42 -1.81
N LEU A 47 -45.68 -4.20 -0.55
CA LEU A 47 -45.23 -5.03 0.57
C LEU A 47 -45.68 -6.49 0.45
N ALA A 48 -46.89 -6.74 -0.07
CA ALA A 48 -47.36 -8.11 -0.27
C ALA A 48 -46.46 -8.89 -1.24
N GLU A 49 -46.10 -8.30 -2.39
CA GLU A 49 -45.21 -8.93 -3.38
C GLU A 49 -43.80 -9.14 -2.82
N SER A 50 -43.29 -8.15 -2.07
CA SER A 50 -42.01 -8.25 -1.38
C SER A 50 -41.99 -9.47 -0.44
N LEU A 51 -43.00 -9.59 0.43
CA LEU A 51 -43.11 -10.70 1.39
C LEU A 51 -43.34 -12.05 0.71
N ASP A 52 -44.17 -12.11 -0.34
CA ASP A 52 -44.37 -13.34 -1.13
C ASP A 52 -43.05 -13.80 -1.77
N SER A 53 -42.22 -12.88 -2.27
CA SER A 53 -40.93 -13.23 -2.87
C SER A 53 -39.92 -13.83 -1.87
N ILE A 54 -40.05 -13.46 -0.59
CA ILE A 54 -39.21 -13.97 0.50
C ILE A 54 -39.72 -15.34 0.96
N VAL A 55 -41.03 -15.49 1.13
CA VAL A 55 -41.66 -16.78 1.49
C VAL A 55 -41.44 -17.83 0.40
N GLY A 56 -41.46 -17.41 -0.87
CA GLY A 56 -41.24 -18.26 -2.04
C GLY A 56 -39.78 -18.65 -2.32
N GLN A 57 -38.82 -18.34 -1.43
CA GLN A 57 -37.42 -18.72 -1.64
C GLN A 57 -37.24 -20.24 -1.63
N THR A 58 -36.55 -20.77 -2.64
CA THR A 58 -36.15 -22.19 -2.76
C THR A 58 -35.30 -22.65 -1.58
N LEU A 59 -34.34 -21.82 -1.15
CA LEU A 59 -33.68 -21.95 0.14
C LEU A 59 -34.48 -21.16 1.19
N GLN A 60 -35.25 -21.88 2.00
CA GLN A 60 -36.14 -21.27 2.99
C GLN A 60 -35.37 -20.47 4.05
N PRO A 61 -35.80 -19.23 4.37
CA PRO A 61 -35.20 -18.45 5.44
C PRO A 61 -35.49 -19.09 6.80
N TYR A 62 -34.56 -18.91 7.74
CA TYR A 62 -34.73 -19.34 9.13
C TYR A 62 -35.77 -18.50 9.87
N GLU A 63 -35.82 -17.20 9.57
CA GLU A 63 -36.84 -16.28 10.06
C GLU A 63 -36.98 -15.08 9.13
N ILE A 64 -38.15 -14.46 9.12
CA ILE A 64 -38.45 -13.21 8.43
C ILE A 64 -38.80 -12.18 9.51
N ILE A 65 -37.98 -11.14 9.63
CA ILE A 65 -38.16 -10.05 10.59
C ILE A 65 -38.72 -8.86 9.82
N VAL A 66 -39.90 -8.38 10.20
CA VAL A 66 -40.51 -7.19 9.58
C VAL A 66 -40.60 -6.07 10.61
N CYS A 67 -40.00 -4.93 10.32
CA CYS A 67 -40.00 -3.76 11.19
C CYS A 67 -40.75 -2.61 10.53
N ASP A 68 -41.96 -2.35 11.04
CA ASP A 68 -42.84 -1.27 10.60
C ASP A 68 -42.55 0.02 11.37
N ASP A 69 -42.23 1.09 10.63
CA ASP A 69 -41.87 2.40 11.19
C ASP A 69 -43.09 3.29 11.46
N CYS A 70 -44.15 2.69 12.04
CA CYS A 70 -45.43 3.34 12.30
C CYS A 70 -46.15 3.76 11.01
N SER A 71 -46.34 2.82 10.08
CA SER A 71 -47.10 3.09 8.84
C SER A 71 -48.53 3.52 9.15
N THR A 72 -49.04 4.41 8.30
CA THR A 72 -50.40 4.98 8.36
C THR A 72 -51.33 4.43 7.30
N ASP A 73 -50.80 3.64 6.36
CA ASP A 73 -51.53 2.94 5.31
C ASP A 73 -51.79 1.47 5.72
N ALA A 74 -52.24 0.64 4.78
CA ALA A 74 -52.56 -0.77 5.05
C ALA A 74 -51.34 -1.70 5.28
N SER A 75 -50.12 -1.17 5.36
CA SER A 75 -48.89 -1.98 5.50
C SER A 75 -48.93 -2.86 6.76
N TRP A 76 -49.40 -2.34 7.89
CA TRP A 76 -49.42 -3.10 9.15
C TRP A 76 -50.40 -4.27 9.11
N GLU A 77 -51.55 -4.08 8.47
CA GLU A 77 -52.57 -5.11 8.26
C GLU A 77 -52.01 -6.23 7.38
N ILE A 78 -51.29 -5.88 6.30
CA ILE A 78 -50.59 -6.85 5.44
C ILE A 78 -49.57 -7.64 6.27
N ILE A 79 -48.68 -6.97 7.01
CA ILE A 79 -47.66 -7.60 7.86
C ILE A 79 -48.29 -8.56 8.87
N SER A 80 -49.37 -8.13 9.52
CA SER A 80 -50.11 -8.93 10.50
C SER A 80 -50.73 -10.17 9.85
N GLY A 81 -51.27 -10.05 8.64
CA GLY A 81 -51.80 -11.18 7.87
C GLY A 81 -50.75 -12.23 7.55
N TYR A 82 -49.53 -11.82 7.16
CA TYR A 82 -48.41 -12.76 6.95
C TYR A 82 -47.98 -13.45 8.24
N LYS A 83 -47.93 -12.73 9.36
CA LYS A 83 -47.64 -13.33 10.67
C LYS A 83 -48.68 -14.37 11.09
N GLN A 84 -49.96 -14.13 10.80
CA GLN A 84 -51.03 -15.09 11.07
C GLN A 84 -50.90 -16.34 10.17
N ARG A 85 -50.57 -16.14 8.89
CA ARG A 85 -50.39 -17.25 7.93
C ARG A 85 -49.14 -18.08 8.20
N TYR A 86 -48.06 -17.46 8.65
CA TYR A 86 -46.75 -18.07 8.88
C TYR A 86 -46.20 -17.76 10.29
N PRO A 87 -46.86 -18.23 11.36
CA PRO A 87 -46.59 -17.80 12.73
C PRO A 87 -45.22 -18.21 13.26
N SER A 88 -44.62 -19.29 12.76
CA SER A 88 -43.26 -19.72 13.13
C SER A 88 -42.16 -18.97 12.36
N LEU A 89 -42.46 -18.49 11.16
CA LEU A 89 -41.48 -17.88 10.26
C LEU A 89 -41.34 -16.36 10.49
N PHE A 90 -42.45 -15.66 10.73
CA PHE A 90 -42.46 -14.21 10.85
C PHE A 90 -42.24 -13.73 12.29
N ARG A 91 -41.41 -12.70 12.46
CA ARG A 91 -41.27 -11.89 13.68
C ARG A 91 -41.50 -10.44 13.32
N ILE A 92 -42.60 -9.88 13.81
CA ILE A 92 -43.06 -8.55 13.40
C ILE A 92 -42.90 -7.56 14.55
N PHE A 93 -42.51 -6.34 14.22
CA PHE A 93 -42.32 -5.26 15.18
C PHE A 93 -42.94 -3.98 14.61
N ARG A 94 -43.73 -3.27 15.44
CA ARG A 94 -44.28 -1.96 15.11
C ARG A 94 -43.69 -0.91 16.05
N HIS A 95 -43.14 0.15 15.50
CA HIS A 95 -42.75 1.30 16.28
C HIS A 95 -43.97 2.15 16.65
N LYS A 96 -43.94 2.80 17.82
CA LYS A 96 -45.02 3.68 18.31
C LYS A 96 -45.08 5.04 17.60
N LYS A 97 -43.99 5.40 16.93
CA LYS A 97 -43.81 6.63 16.16
C LYS A 97 -42.80 6.33 15.07
N ASN A 98 -42.82 7.12 14.00
CA ASN A 98 -41.77 7.08 12.99
C ASN A 98 -40.43 7.47 13.63
N ILE A 99 -39.47 6.54 13.63
CA ILE A 99 -38.11 6.72 14.13
C ILE A 99 -37.09 6.87 12.99
N GLY A 100 -37.54 6.73 11.75
CA GLY A 100 -36.76 6.88 10.54
C GLY A 100 -36.06 5.59 10.12
N HIS A 101 -35.80 5.50 8.82
CA HIS A 101 -35.20 4.34 8.16
C HIS A 101 -33.90 3.82 8.83
N VAL A 102 -33.01 4.69 9.30
CA VAL A 102 -31.74 4.26 9.93
C VAL A 102 -31.98 3.58 11.27
N ALA A 103 -32.81 4.17 12.14
CA ALA A 103 -33.07 3.64 13.46
C ALA A 103 -33.91 2.36 13.38
N ASN A 104 -34.93 2.36 12.52
CA ASN A 104 -35.72 1.16 12.20
C ASN A 104 -34.82 0.06 11.63
N GLY A 105 -33.93 0.42 10.69
CA GLY A 105 -32.99 -0.48 10.07
C GLY A 105 -32.03 -1.12 11.06
N LYS A 106 -31.44 -0.31 11.96
CA LYS A 106 -30.59 -0.82 13.04
C LYS A 106 -31.36 -1.77 13.95
N PHE A 107 -32.57 -1.39 14.37
CA PHE A 107 -33.41 -2.21 15.23
C PHE A 107 -33.67 -3.59 14.60
N GLY A 108 -34.09 -3.64 13.33
CA GLY A 108 -34.36 -4.90 12.64
C GLY A 108 -33.14 -5.81 12.53
N LYS A 109 -31.96 -5.25 12.24
CA LYS A 109 -30.70 -6.00 12.20
C LYS A 109 -30.30 -6.57 13.56
N ASP A 110 -30.54 -5.83 14.65
CA ASP A 110 -30.27 -6.31 16.01
C ASP A 110 -31.18 -7.50 16.39
N GLN A 111 -32.36 -7.62 15.77
CA GLN A 111 -33.28 -8.74 16.01
C GLN A 111 -32.89 -10.05 15.32
N ALA A 112 -31.97 -10.03 14.34
CA ALA A 112 -31.56 -11.22 13.59
C ALA A 112 -30.94 -12.31 14.50
N ARG A 113 -31.39 -13.56 14.35
CA ARG A 113 -30.89 -14.73 15.10
C ARG A 113 -30.22 -15.75 14.20
N GLY A 114 -30.32 -15.62 12.89
CA GLY A 114 -29.62 -16.46 11.92
C GLY A 114 -28.12 -16.23 11.96
N ASP A 115 -27.36 -17.23 11.53
CA ASP A 115 -25.91 -17.13 11.34
C ASP A 115 -25.58 -16.19 10.17
N TRP A 116 -26.53 -16.04 9.25
CA TRP A 116 -26.48 -15.14 8.11
C TRP A 116 -27.71 -14.25 8.07
N VAL A 117 -27.58 -13.12 7.38
CA VAL A 117 -28.62 -12.10 7.29
C VAL A 117 -28.64 -11.45 5.92
N SER A 118 -29.84 -11.23 5.40
CA SER A 118 -30.11 -10.48 4.17
C SER A 118 -31.17 -9.43 4.44
N ILE A 119 -31.05 -8.27 3.79
CA ILE A 119 -31.91 -7.10 4.06
C ILE A 119 -32.61 -6.68 2.76
N ILE A 120 -33.87 -6.28 2.87
CA ILE A 120 -34.71 -5.82 1.77
C ILE A 120 -35.65 -4.70 2.23
N ASP A 121 -35.89 -3.75 1.35
CA ASP A 121 -36.92 -2.71 1.53
C ASP A 121 -38.28 -3.26 1.06
N GLY A 122 -39.37 -2.84 1.72
CA GLY A 122 -40.72 -3.39 1.47
C GLY A 122 -41.30 -3.12 0.09
N ASP A 123 -40.64 -2.32 -0.75
CA ASP A 123 -40.99 -1.99 -2.13
C ASP A 123 -40.24 -2.82 -3.19
N ASP A 124 -39.21 -3.55 -2.78
CA ASP A 124 -38.39 -4.43 -3.62
C ASP A 124 -38.82 -5.90 -3.51
N TYR A 125 -38.41 -6.74 -4.47
CA TYR A 125 -38.63 -8.19 -4.43
C TYR A 125 -37.44 -8.99 -4.96
N TRP A 126 -37.39 -10.29 -4.66
CA TRP A 126 -36.28 -11.17 -5.03
C TRP A 126 -36.67 -12.27 -6.02
N HIS A 127 -35.69 -12.75 -6.76
CA HIS A 127 -35.80 -14.00 -7.51
C HIS A 127 -35.98 -15.18 -6.54
N PRO A 128 -36.79 -16.22 -6.85
CA PRO A 128 -37.00 -17.38 -5.96
C PRO A 128 -35.74 -18.14 -5.53
N GLN A 129 -34.62 -17.97 -6.24
CA GLN A 129 -33.34 -18.64 -5.95
C GLN A 129 -32.27 -17.70 -5.38
N LYS A 130 -32.63 -16.48 -5.00
CA LYS A 130 -31.67 -15.47 -4.52
C LYS A 130 -30.84 -15.99 -3.35
N LEU A 131 -31.48 -16.51 -2.30
CA LEU A 131 -30.79 -17.01 -1.11
C LEU A 131 -29.94 -18.25 -1.43
N GLU A 132 -30.43 -19.14 -2.29
CA GLU A 132 -29.72 -20.34 -2.74
C GLU A 132 -28.42 -19.97 -3.46
N TRP A 133 -28.50 -19.11 -4.48
CA TRP A 133 -27.33 -18.71 -5.27
C TRP A 133 -26.26 -17.99 -4.45
N GLU A 134 -26.66 -17.09 -3.56
CA GLU A 134 -25.69 -16.37 -2.72
C GLU A 134 -25.06 -17.31 -1.68
N TRP A 135 -25.83 -18.23 -1.12
CA TRP A 135 -25.31 -19.25 -0.21
C TRP A 135 -24.32 -20.19 -0.90
N GLU A 136 -24.65 -20.68 -2.09
CA GLU A 136 -23.74 -21.50 -2.91
C GLU A 136 -22.45 -20.74 -3.23
N THR A 137 -22.55 -19.45 -3.55
CA THR A 137 -21.41 -18.59 -3.82
C THR A 137 -20.49 -18.48 -2.60
N LEU A 138 -21.05 -18.31 -1.39
CA LEU A 138 -20.28 -18.30 -0.13
C LEU A 138 -19.63 -19.65 0.16
N ARG A 139 -20.37 -20.75 -0.02
CA ARG A 139 -19.84 -22.11 0.18
C ARG A 139 -18.65 -22.41 -0.72
N ASN A 140 -18.67 -21.91 -1.94
CA ASN A 140 -17.59 -22.08 -2.91
C ASN A 140 -16.39 -21.16 -2.65
N ASN A 141 -16.51 -20.17 -1.75
CA ASN A 141 -15.46 -19.21 -1.44
C ASN A 141 -15.20 -19.14 0.08
N PRO A 142 -14.57 -20.17 0.67
CA PRO A 142 -14.31 -20.24 2.10
C PRO A 142 -13.40 -19.09 2.53
N GLY A 143 -13.95 -18.16 3.31
CA GLY A 143 -13.28 -16.93 3.76
C GLY A 143 -14.08 -15.67 3.43
N ALA A 144 -14.95 -15.72 2.42
CA ALA A 144 -15.89 -14.64 2.14
C ALA A 144 -16.98 -14.59 3.22
N LYS A 145 -17.34 -13.38 3.64
CA LYS A 145 -18.40 -13.13 4.64
C LYS A 145 -19.59 -12.37 4.06
N VAL A 146 -19.52 -12.01 2.78
CA VAL A 146 -20.56 -11.28 2.06
C VAL A 146 -20.69 -11.86 0.67
N ALA A 147 -21.92 -12.17 0.25
CA ALA A 147 -22.26 -12.48 -1.12
C ALA A 147 -23.31 -11.50 -1.64
N TYR A 148 -23.21 -11.17 -2.93
CA TYR A 148 -24.18 -10.32 -3.59
C TYR A 148 -24.47 -10.80 -5.00
N SER A 149 -25.60 -10.37 -5.52
CA SER A 149 -26.10 -10.71 -6.84
C SER A 149 -26.30 -9.47 -7.70
N ASN A 150 -26.60 -9.68 -8.98
CA ASN A 150 -26.98 -8.59 -9.87
C ASN A 150 -28.37 -8.07 -9.51
N VAL A 151 -28.63 -6.83 -9.91
CA VAL A 151 -29.88 -6.12 -9.66
C VAL A 151 -30.54 -5.81 -10.99
N SER A 152 -31.82 -6.12 -11.08
CA SER A 152 -32.73 -5.66 -12.13
C SER A 152 -33.51 -4.45 -11.60
N ILE A 153 -33.46 -3.33 -12.32
CA ILE A 153 -34.25 -2.13 -12.04
C ILE A 153 -35.58 -2.28 -12.76
N VAL A 154 -36.68 -2.20 -12.02
CA VAL A 154 -38.06 -2.30 -12.53
C VAL A 154 -38.84 -1.03 -12.21
N ASP A 155 -39.85 -0.74 -13.03
CA ASP A 155 -40.76 0.38 -12.76
C ASP A 155 -41.79 0.05 -11.66
N LYS A 156 -42.70 0.99 -11.38
CA LYS A 156 -43.80 0.84 -10.41
C LYS A 156 -44.75 -0.34 -10.66
N ASP A 157 -44.74 -0.93 -11.86
CA ASP A 157 -45.61 -2.04 -12.25
C ASP A 157 -44.82 -3.35 -12.42
N GLY A 158 -43.51 -3.34 -12.13
CA GLY A 158 -42.63 -4.52 -12.18
C GLY A 158 -42.01 -4.78 -13.54
N LYS A 159 -42.18 -3.88 -14.51
CA LYS A 159 -41.58 -4.03 -15.84
C LYS A 159 -40.08 -3.73 -15.77
N LEU A 160 -39.27 -4.64 -16.30
CA LEU A 160 -37.82 -4.47 -16.39
C LEU A 160 -37.46 -3.21 -17.20
N MET A 161 -36.68 -2.32 -16.58
CA MET A 161 -36.15 -1.11 -17.20
C MET A 161 -34.67 -1.26 -17.57
N GLU A 162 -33.84 -1.69 -16.62
CA GLU A 162 -32.39 -1.82 -16.80
C GLU A 162 -31.84 -2.93 -15.88
N LYS A 163 -30.69 -3.50 -16.22
CA LYS A 163 -29.87 -4.27 -15.27
C LYS A 163 -28.69 -3.44 -14.76
N TRP A 164 -28.33 -3.61 -13.49
CA TRP A 164 -27.22 -2.93 -12.83
C TRP A 164 -25.89 -3.27 -13.50
N HIS A 165 -25.59 -4.56 -13.64
CA HIS A 165 -24.61 -5.10 -14.58
C HIS A 165 -25.31 -5.57 -15.86
N LYS A 166 -24.76 -5.17 -17.01
CA LYS A 166 -25.30 -5.51 -18.34
C LYS A 166 -24.45 -6.59 -18.99
N ASP A 167 -25.10 -7.48 -19.74
CA ASP A 167 -24.43 -8.52 -20.51
C ASP A 167 -23.36 -7.92 -21.45
N GLY A 168 -22.24 -8.63 -21.60
CA GLY A 168 -21.10 -8.17 -22.41
C GLY A 168 -20.24 -7.08 -21.77
N ARG A 169 -20.56 -6.60 -20.56
CA ARG A 169 -19.66 -5.75 -19.75
C ARG A 169 -18.80 -6.58 -18.81
N PRO A 170 -17.62 -6.08 -18.39
CA PRO A 170 -16.82 -6.77 -17.39
C PRO A 170 -17.64 -7.06 -16.13
N SER A 171 -17.46 -8.26 -15.58
CA SER A 171 -18.17 -8.70 -14.37
C SER A 171 -17.95 -7.72 -13.21
N PRO A 172 -18.96 -7.48 -12.37
CA PRO A 172 -18.78 -6.86 -11.07
C PRO A 172 -17.64 -7.55 -10.29
N PRO A 173 -16.86 -6.77 -9.52
CA PRO A 173 -15.68 -7.28 -8.82
C PRO A 173 -16.03 -8.26 -7.70
N SER A 174 -15.17 -9.26 -7.50
CA SER A 174 -15.31 -10.29 -6.46
C SER A 174 -13.95 -10.51 -5.78
N GLY A 175 -13.95 -10.80 -4.48
CA GLY A 175 -12.75 -10.91 -3.64
C GLY A 175 -12.50 -9.63 -2.83
N ASP A 176 -11.32 -9.05 -2.96
CA ASP A 176 -10.98 -7.76 -2.35
C ASP A 176 -11.58 -6.62 -3.17
N VAL A 177 -12.68 -6.07 -2.67
CA VAL A 177 -13.44 -5.01 -3.33
C VAL A 177 -13.46 -3.71 -2.52
N PHE A 178 -12.60 -3.57 -1.50
CA PHE A 178 -12.61 -2.41 -0.60
C PHE A 178 -12.45 -1.09 -1.37
N VAL A 179 -11.44 -1.00 -2.23
CA VAL A 179 -11.15 0.22 -3.01
C VAL A 179 -12.35 0.59 -3.89
N ALA A 180 -12.91 -0.38 -4.62
CA ALA A 180 -14.09 -0.16 -5.46
C ALA A 180 -15.32 0.24 -4.65
N THR A 181 -15.45 -0.31 -3.43
CA THR A 181 -16.56 -0.03 -2.52
C THR A 181 -16.46 1.38 -1.95
N PHE A 182 -15.27 1.75 -1.48
CA PHE A 182 -15.04 3.07 -0.92
C PHE A 182 -15.13 4.15 -2.01
N ALA A 183 -14.60 3.93 -3.21
CA ALA A 183 -14.76 4.87 -4.32
C ALA A 183 -16.18 4.87 -4.95
N LYS A 184 -17.07 3.92 -4.59
CA LYS A 184 -18.34 3.62 -5.27
C LYS A 184 -18.17 3.33 -6.77
N ARG A 185 -17.04 2.72 -7.18
CA ARG A 185 -16.62 2.49 -8.57
C ARG A 185 -16.58 1.01 -8.93
N PHE A 186 -17.73 0.33 -8.87
CA PHE A 186 -17.86 -1.04 -9.38
C PHE A 186 -17.87 -1.11 -10.91
N PHE A 187 -18.22 -0.01 -11.59
CA PHE A 187 -18.20 0.11 -13.05
C PHE A 187 -17.47 1.37 -13.50
N GLU A 188 -16.83 1.31 -14.67
CA GLU A 188 -16.24 2.49 -15.30
C GLU A 188 -17.35 3.49 -15.67
N GLY A 189 -17.14 4.77 -15.34
CA GLY A 189 -18.07 5.86 -15.69
C GLY A 189 -19.36 5.94 -14.85
N ARG A 190 -19.72 4.93 -14.05
CA ARG A 190 -20.94 4.91 -13.22
C ARG A 190 -20.59 4.72 -11.74
N ARG A 191 -21.16 5.55 -10.86
CA ARG A 191 -21.06 5.36 -9.40
C ARG A 191 -22.21 4.49 -8.91
N SER A 192 -21.90 3.27 -8.47
CA SER A 192 -22.90 2.35 -7.95
C SER A 192 -22.26 1.22 -7.15
N LEU A 193 -23.05 0.61 -6.27
CA LEU A 193 -22.70 -0.53 -5.43
C LEU A 193 -23.78 -1.59 -5.54
N PHE A 194 -23.43 -2.83 -5.21
CA PHE A 194 -24.38 -3.93 -5.07
C PHE A 194 -25.39 -3.63 -3.96
N ARG A 195 -26.46 -4.43 -3.83
CA ARG A 195 -27.52 -4.27 -2.82
C ARG A 195 -28.16 -5.60 -2.46
N SER A 196 -28.90 -5.62 -1.36
CA SER A 196 -29.53 -6.81 -0.78
C SER A 196 -28.58 -8.00 -0.62
N GLN A 197 -27.35 -7.73 -0.20
CA GLN A 197 -26.32 -8.74 0.03
C GLN A 197 -26.67 -9.70 1.18
N LEU A 198 -26.27 -10.97 1.05
CA LEU A 198 -26.22 -11.94 2.15
C LEU A 198 -24.90 -11.77 2.92
N MET A 199 -24.98 -11.59 4.23
CA MET A 199 -23.84 -11.29 5.10
C MET A 199 -23.81 -12.24 6.29
N GLU A 200 -22.62 -12.56 6.80
CA GLU A 200 -22.50 -13.27 8.08
C GLU A 200 -22.94 -12.33 9.21
N THR A 201 -23.89 -12.77 10.04
CA THR A 201 -24.50 -11.94 11.08
C THR A 201 -23.47 -11.43 12.08
N GLN A 202 -22.48 -12.25 12.43
CA GLN A 202 -21.41 -11.83 13.35
C GLN A 202 -20.52 -10.75 12.72
N ALA A 203 -20.01 -10.97 11.50
CA ALA A 203 -19.22 -9.98 10.79
C ALA A 203 -19.97 -8.65 10.62
N MET A 204 -21.27 -8.74 10.35
CA MET A 204 -22.18 -7.60 10.26
C MET A 204 -22.20 -6.80 11.58
N ARG A 205 -22.32 -7.49 12.73
CA ARG A 205 -22.37 -6.86 14.06
C ARG A 205 -21.05 -6.28 14.50
N GLU A 206 -19.94 -6.96 14.20
CA GLU A 206 -18.58 -6.52 14.53
C GLU A 206 -18.23 -5.16 13.92
N VAL A 207 -18.71 -4.89 12.71
CA VAL A 207 -18.46 -3.61 12.03
C VAL A 207 -19.43 -2.49 12.43
N GLY A 208 -20.58 -2.84 13.01
CA GLY A 208 -21.62 -1.89 13.41
C GLY A 208 -22.42 -1.31 12.23
N TYR A 209 -23.37 -0.40 12.53
CA TYR A 209 -24.29 0.19 11.55
C TYR A 209 -24.51 1.68 11.75
N GLY A 210 -23.73 2.49 11.03
CA GLY A 210 -23.88 3.94 11.05
C GLY A 210 -23.54 4.57 12.40
N ASP A 211 -23.28 5.87 12.34
CA ASP A 211 -23.15 6.74 13.51
C ASP A 211 -24.31 7.73 13.52
N ARG A 212 -24.48 8.50 14.60
CA ARG A 212 -25.56 9.51 14.71
C ARG A 212 -25.60 10.50 13.54
N ASP A 213 -24.48 10.71 12.85
CA ASP A 213 -24.35 11.67 11.76
C ASP A 213 -24.51 11.05 10.35
N ILE A 214 -24.80 9.74 10.25
CA ILE A 214 -24.95 9.02 8.97
C ILE A 214 -26.43 8.64 8.74
N ASP A 215 -27.18 9.55 8.11
CA ASP A 215 -28.62 9.37 7.88
C ASP A 215 -28.98 8.58 6.60
N ILE A 216 -28.26 8.78 5.49
CA ILE A 216 -28.67 8.23 4.17
C ILE A 216 -27.73 7.10 3.75
N HIS A 217 -26.44 7.34 3.88
CA HIS A 217 -25.40 6.45 3.36
C HIS A 217 -24.98 5.35 4.35
N VAL A 218 -25.87 4.94 5.26
CA VAL A 218 -25.58 3.89 6.26
C VAL A 218 -25.21 2.55 5.62
N ASP A 219 -25.84 2.22 4.50
CA ASP A 219 -25.51 1.02 3.73
C ASP A 219 -24.13 1.09 3.06
N TRP A 220 -23.72 2.29 2.62
CA TRP A 220 -22.37 2.50 2.07
C TRP A 220 -21.30 2.36 3.16
N ASP A 221 -21.53 2.93 4.35
CA ASP A 221 -20.66 2.79 5.53
C ASP A 221 -20.46 1.32 5.92
N LEU A 222 -21.56 0.56 5.98
CA LEU A 222 -21.53 -0.87 6.26
C LEU A 222 -20.69 -1.64 5.23
N LYS A 223 -20.89 -1.36 3.93
CA LYS A 223 -20.16 -2.03 2.84
C LYS A 223 -18.67 -1.72 2.87
N ILE A 224 -18.27 -0.47 3.14
CA ILE A 224 -16.86 -0.10 3.30
C ILE A 224 -16.23 -0.93 4.41
N ASN A 225 -16.87 -0.98 5.58
CA ASN A 225 -16.31 -1.65 6.74
C ASN A 225 -16.26 -3.18 6.61
N LEU A 226 -17.26 -3.79 5.94
CA LEU A 226 -17.24 -5.21 5.63
C LEU A 226 -16.15 -5.55 4.62
N SER A 227 -16.08 -4.82 3.50
CA SER A 227 -15.10 -5.07 2.44
C SER A 227 -13.66 -4.78 2.86
N ALA A 228 -13.44 -3.89 3.83
CA ALA A 228 -12.12 -3.65 4.42
C ALA A 228 -11.56 -4.86 5.20
N ARG A 229 -12.45 -5.73 5.70
CA ARG A 229 -12.10 -6.85 6.59
C ARG A 229 -12.27 -8.21 5.94
N TYR A 230 -13.23 -8.34 5.02
CA TYR A 230 -13.68 -9.61 4.50
C TYR A 230 -13.83 -9.60 2.98
N PRO A 231 -13.43 -10.67 2.27
CA PRO A 231 -13.74 -10.84 0.86
C PRO A 231 -15.26 -10.82 0.60
N VAL A 232 -15.64 -10.18 -0.50
CA VAL A 232 -17.03 -10.05 -0.96
C VAL A 232 -17.16 -10.77 -2.29
N VAL A 233 -18.14 -11.67 -2.44
CA VAL A 233 -18.25 -12.52 -3.63
C VAL A 233 -19.52 -12.26 -4.43
N TYR A 234 -19.39 -12.31 -5.75
CA TYR A 234 -20.47 -12.05 -6.69
C TYR A 234 -21.05 -13.36 -7.24
N SER A 235 -22.38 -13.51 -7.23
CA SER A 235 -23.06 -14.73 -7.69
C SER A 235 -23.16 -14.85 -9.21
N GLY A 236 -23.07 -13.74 -9.95
CA GLY A 236 -23.29 -13.74 -11.40
C GLY A 236 -24.75 -13.91 -11.83
N ARG A 237 -25.72 -13.77 -10.91
CA ARG A 237 -27.14 -14.00 -11.16
C ARG A 237 -27.98 -12.74 -10.97
N ASP A 238 -29.03 -12.56 -11.77
CA ASP A 238 -30.04 -11.51 -11.57
C ASP A 238 -31.01 -11.95 -10.46
N ALA A 239 -30.77 -11.49 -9.23
CA ALA A 239 -31.48 -12.03 -8.07
C ALA A 239 -32.29 -10.99 -7.29
N VAL A 240 -32.04 -9.70 -7.52
CA VAL A 240 -32.69 -8.60 -6.80
C VAL A 240 -33.45 -7.74 -7.81
N PHE A 241 -34.71 -7.43 -7.55
CA PHE A 241 -35.52 -6.53 -8.35
C PHE A 241 -35.78 -5.26 -7.56
N TYR A 242 -35.08 -4.20 -7.94
CA TYR A 242 -35.20 -2.89 -7.32
C TYR A 242 -36.26 -2.06 -8.03
N ARG A 243 -37.21 -1.52 -7.27
CA ARG A 243 -38.32 -0.75 -7.81
C ARG A 243 -38.03 0.75 -7.81
N ASP A 244 -38.05 1.37 -8.99
CA ASP A 244 -37.97 2.83 -9.12
C ASP A 244 -39.37 3.45 -9.19
N HIS A 245 -39.76 4.19 -8.16
CA HIS A 245 -41.04 4.89 -8.09
C HIS A 245 -40.95 6.21 -7.30
N PRO A 246 -41.88 7.17 -7.52
CA PRO A 246 -41.76 8.54 -6.98
C PRO A 246 -41.79 8.65 -5.44
N GLN A 247 -42.35 7.66 -4.76
CA GLN A 247 -42.40 7.62 -3.28
C GLN A 247 -41.14 7.01 -2.67
N GLY A 248 -40.23 6.47 -3.48
CA GLY A 248 -38.97 5.89 -3.02
C GLY A 248 -38.07 6.94 -2.38
N ILE A 249 -37.28 6.51 -1.39
CA ILE A 249 -36.40 7.37 -0.58
C ILE A 249 -35.44 8.20 -1.47
N HIS A 250 -35.00 7.63 -2.60
CA HIS A 250 -34.09 8.29 -3.55
C HIS A 250 -34.65 9.59 -4.17
N HIS A 251 -35.98 9.74 -4.28
CA HIS A 251 -36.61 10.93 -4.86
C HIS A 251 -36.82 12.07 -3.83
N GLN A 252 -36.66 11.78 -2.52
CA GLN A 252 -37.07 12.69 -1.45
C GLN A 252 -35.90 13.39 -0.71
N MET A 253 -34.63 13.02 -0.98
CA MET A 253 -33.52 13.27 -0.03
C MET A 253 -32.44 14.28 -0.44
N ASN A 254 -32.71 15.25 -1.32
CA ASN A 254 -31.65 16.04 -1.96
C ASN A 254 -30.72 16.88 -1.05
N SER A 255 -31.21 17.44 0.07
CA SER A 255 -30.41 18.39 0.88
C SER A 255 -29.42 17.73 1.85
N LYS A 256 -29.68 16.50 2.29
CA LYS A 256 -28.84 15.79 3.30
C LYS A 256 -27.77 14.88 2.69
N LEU A 257 -27.83 14.62 1.38
CA LEU A 257 -26.93 13.68 0.69
C LEU A 257 -25.45 14.04 0.90
N TYR A 258 -25.09 15.30 0.71
CA TYR A 258 -23.71 15.77 0.86
C TYR A 258 -23.19 15.55 2.29
N LYS A 259 -23.94 15.98 3.31
CA LYS A 259 -23.54 15.84 4.73
C LYS A 259 -23.38 14.38 5.13
N SER A 260 -24.32 13.52 4.73
CA SER A 260 -24.26 12.09 5.02
C SER A 260 -23.07 11.43 4.32
N ALA A 261 -22.82 11.73 3.04
CA ALA A 261 -21.67 11.20 2.31
C ALA A 261 -20.33 11.64 2.92
N LEU A 262 -20.20 12.93 3.26
CA LEU A 262 -19.02 13.47 3.92
C LEU A 262 -18.74 12.79 5.26
N SER A 263 -19.78 12.48 6.04
CA SER A 263 -19.64 11.80 7.33
C SER A 263 -19.13 10.36 7.15
N VAL A 264 -19.66 9.62 6.17
CA VAL A 264 -19.15 8.29 5.82
C VAL A 264 -17.70 8.36 5.36
N ILE A 265 -17.35 9.34 4.53
CA ILE A 265 -15.97 9.50 4.05
C ILE A 265 -15.03 9.78 5.22
N LYS A 266 -15.29 10.83 6.00
CA LYS A 266 -14.44 11.22 7.14
C LYS A 266 -14.28 10.10 8.16
N LYS A 267 -15.34 9.33 8.41
CA LYS A 267 -15.28 8.16 9.31
C LYS A 267 -14.29 7.11 8.81
N ASN A 268 -14.28 6.84 7.51
CA ASN A 268 -13.59 5.68 6.95
C ASN A 268 -12.25 6.00 6.26
N LEU A 269 -11.85 7.27 6.13
CA LEU A 269 -10.59 7.65 5.48
C LEU A 269 -9.36 6.94 6.07
N HIS A 270 -9.33 6.72 7.38
CA HIS A 270 -8.25 6.01 8.07
C HIS A 270 -8.02 4.58 7.55
N LEU A 271 -9.04 3.94 6.95
CA LEU A 271 -8.91 2.60 6.37
C LEU A 271 -8.01 2.58 5.12
N LEU A 272 -7.68 3.75 4.55
CA LEU A 272 -6.76 3.88 3.42
C LEU A 272 -5.29 3.98 3.82
N VAL A 273 -4.97 4.09 5.13
CA VAL A 273 -3.61 4.40 5.60
C VAL A 273 -2.55 3.40 5.13
N ASP A 274 -2.91 2.12 5.04
CA ASP A 274 -2.00 1.05 4.63
C ASP A 274 -1.95 0.83 3.10
N PHE A 275 -2.71 1.60 2.31
CA PHE A 275 -2.74 1.48 0.86
C PHE A 275 -1.63 2.30 0.20
N ASP A 276 -1.18 1.85 -0.98
CA ASP A 276 -0.22 2.58 -1.81
C ASP A 276 -0.74 4.00 -2.13
N ILE A 277 0.16 4.98 -2.20
CA ILE A 277 -0.17 6.39 -2.42
C ILE A 277 -0.98 6.62 -3.70
N ASP A 278 -0.77 5.82 -4.75
CA ASP A 278 -1.54 5.90 -5.99
C ASP A 278 -2.99 5.44 -5.78
N ILE A 279 -3.21 4.42 -4.94
CA ILE A 279 -4.55 3.95 -4.56
C ILE A 279 -5.22 4.99 -3.66
N GLN A 280 -4.50 5.53 -2.67
CA GLN A 280 -5.02 6.60 -1.83
C GLN A 280 -5.45 7.80 -2.69
N ARG A 281 -4.59 8.25 -3.62
CA ARG A 281 -4.87 9.37 -4.54
C ARG A 281 -6.04 9.07 -5.45
N TYR A 282 -6.14 7.85 -5.98
CA TYR A 282 -7.28 7.41 -6.78
C TYR A 282 -8.59 7.52 -5.99
N VAL A 283 -8.63 6.97 -4.77
CA VAL A 283 -9.84 7.01 -3.93
C VAL A 283 -10.18 8.44 -3.55
N ILE A 284 -9.22 9.26 -3.11
CA ILE A 284 -9.44 10.68 -2.79
C ILE A 284 -10.01 11.44 -3.99
N ASN A 285 -9.47 11.25 -5.20
CA ASN A 285 -10.00 11.89 -6.41
C ASN A 285 -11.44 11.47 -6.70
N GLU A 286 -11.75 10.18 -6.56
CA GLU A 286 -13.11 9.68 -6.78
C GLU A 286 -14.13 10.19 -5.74
N LEU A 287 -13.69 10.33 -4.48
CA LEU A 287 -14.47 10.88 -3.39
C LEU A 287 -14.68 12.40 -3.54
N ASN A 288 -13.67 13.15 -3.98
CA ASN A 288 -13.78 14.58 -4.30
C ASN A 288 -14.80 14.82 -5.42
N GLU A 289 -14.71 14.05 -6.50
CA GLU A 289 -15.68 14.12 -7.60
C GLU A 289 -17.11 13.76 -7.15
N LEU A 290 -17.25 12.80 -6.22
CA LEU A 290 -18.54 12.49 -5.60
C LEU A 290 -19.05 13.67 -4.76
N LEU A 291 -18.21 14.26 -3.91
CA LEU A 291 -18.57 15.39 -3.06
C LEU A 291 -18.98 16.61 -3.89
N ILE A 292 -18.26 16.92 -4.97
CA ILE A 292 -18.61 18.00 -5.92
C ILE A 292 -19.99 17.73 -6.55
N SER A 293 -20.26 16.50 -6.99
CA SER A 293 -21.56 16.15 -7.57
C SER A 293 -22.70 16.30 -6.57
N LEU A 294 -22.50 15.85 -5.32
CA LEU A 294 -23.51 15.93 -4.27
C LEU A 294 -23.72 17.38 -3.80
N SER A 295 -22.65 18.18 -3.76
CA SER A 295 -22.72 19.57 -3.31
C SER A 295 -23.56 20.43 -4.27
N ARG A 296 -23.52 20.12 -5.58
CA ARG A 296 -24.40 20.75 -6.59
C ARG A 296 -25.87 20.44 -6.31
N LEU A 297 -26.19 19.18 -5.99
CA LEU A 297 -27.56 18.76 -5.67
C LEU A 297 -28.06 19.37 -4.35
N SER A 298 -27.19 19.48 -3.35
CA SER A 298 -27.53 20.01 -2.02
C SER A 298 -27.33 21.52 -1.88
N LYS A 299 -26.95 22.22 -2.97
CA LYS A 299 -26.59 23.66 -2.96
C LYS A 299 -25.61 24.02 -1.83
N THR A 300 -24.58 23.19 -1.64
CA THR A 300 -23.57 23.34 -0.59
C THR A 300 -22.20 23.57 -1.22
N THR A 301 -21.32 24.31 -0.55
CA THR A 301 -19.91 24.44 -0.96
C THR A 301 -19.18 23.12 -0.68
N PRO A 302 -18.55 22.48 -1.69
CA PRO A 302 -17.83 21.24 -1.48
C PRO A 302 -16.52 21.49 -0.73
N ILE A 303 -16.14 20.53 0.11
CA ILE A 303 -14.81 20.42 0.70
C ILE A 303 -13.95 19.60 -0.25
N THR A 304 -12.68 19.99 -0.38
CA THR A 304 -11.70 19.20 -1.11
C THR A 304 -10.90 18.37 -0.11
N LEU A 305 -10.96 17.06 -0.26
CA LEU A 305 -10.13 16.10 0.47
C LEU A 305 -8.74 16.06 -0.16
N SER A 306 -7.76 15.82 0.69
CA SER A 306 -6.34 15.64 0.35
C SER A 306 -5.83 14.35 0.98
N LEU A 307 -4.63 13.90 0.59
CA LEU A 307 -4.02 12.74 1.24
C LEU A 307 -3.70 13.01 2.72
N LYS A 308 -3.53 14.28 3.11
CA LYS A 308 -3.37 14.69 4.52
C LYS A 308 -4.60 14.38 5.39
N ASP A 309 -5.78 14.19 4.78
CA ASP A 309 -7.00 13.80 5.50
C ASP A 309 -7.03 12.31 5.86
N ILE A 310 -6.15 11.49 5.28
CA ILE A 310 -5.91 10.09 5.66
C ILE A 310 -5.03 10.10 6.93
N THR A 311 -5.63 10.49 8.05
CA THR A 311 -4.97 10.47 9.36
C THR A 311 -5.53 9.34 10.22
N VAL A 312 -4.65 8.70 10.99
CA VAL A 312 -5.03 7.76 12.03
C VAL A 312 -5.70 8.57 13.14
N LYS A 313 -7.00 8.35 13.40
CA LYS A 313 -7.57 8.69 14.71
C LYS A 313 -6.85 7.81 15.73
N SER A 314 -5.97 8.40 16.53
CA SER A 314 -5.21 7.70 17.57
C SER A 314 -6.13 7.31 18.75
N GLU A 315 -6.94 6.26 18.59
CA GLU A 315 -7.54 5.58 19.74
C GLU A 315 -6.53 4.73 20.53
N THR A 316 -5.26 4.71 20.12
CA THR A 316 -4.15 4.05 20.82
C THR A 316 -3.58 4.82 22.01
N ALA A 317 -4.06 6.03 22.32
CA ALA A 317 -3.64 6.77 23.52
C ALA A 317 -4.03 6.04 24.83
N GLY A 318 -5.10 5.25 24.81
CA GLY A 318 -5.56 4.46 25.96
C GLY A 318 -4.68 3.23 26.27
N GLU A 319 -4.19 2.55 25.24
CA GLU A 319 -3.31 1.39 25.39
C GLU A 319 -1.86 1.80 25.73
N LEU A 320 -1.38 2.92 25.19
CA LEU A 320 -0.07 3.47 25.54
C LEU A 320 0.00 3.87 27.02
N LYS A 321 -1.09 4.43 27.58
CA LYS A 321 -1.17 4.72 29.02
C LYS A 321 -1.17 3.45 29.87
N LYS A 322 -1.73 2.34 29.40
CA LYS A 322 -1.71 1.06 30.12
C LYS A 322 -0.32 0.41 30.10
N TYR A 323 0.43 0.61 29.00
CA TYR A 323 1.84 0.21 28.87
C TYR A 323 2.78 1.07 29.73
N LEU A 324 2.49 2.36 29.88
CA LEU A 324 3.31 3.31 30.64
C LEU A 324 2.93 3.40 32.14
N SER A 325 1.75 2.92 32.54
CA SER A 325 1.27 2.96 33.95
C SER A 325 1.31 1.61 34.67
N GLY A 326 1.68 0.53 33.98
CA GLY A 326 1.87 -0.78 34.60
C GLY A 326 3.14 -0.81 35.45
N LYS A 327 3.02 -0.56 36.77
CA LYS A 327 4.03 -0.98 37.74
C LYS A 327 4.26 -2.49 37.57
N SER A 328 5.37 -2.85 36.93
CA SER A 328 5.88 -4.21 36.87
C SER A 328 6.18 -4.70 38.30
N LYS A 329 5.30 -5.55 38.85
CA LYS A 329 5.69 -6.46 39.92
C LYS A 329 6.50 -7.59 39.30
N GLY A 330 7.77 -7.67 39.70
CA GLY A 330 8.65 -8.84 39.70
C GLY A 330 8.45 -9.89 38.61
N ASN A 331 9.26 -9.81 37.56
CA ASN A 331 10.26 -10.85 37.26
C ASN A 331 11.06 -10.44 36.01
N GLY A 332 12.34 -10.10 36.21
CA GLY A 332 13.39 -10.26 35.21
C GLY A 332 13.24 -9.54 33.86
N MET A 333 12.73 -8.31 33.81
CA MET A 333 12.98 -7.45 32.64
C MET A 333 14.36 -6.80 32.78
N VAL A 334 15.21 -7.08 31.80
CA VAL A 334 16.49 -6.40 31.57
C VAL A 334 16.25 -4.89 31.60
N ASP A 335 17.00 -4.21 32.46
CA ASP A 335 17.05 -2.77 32.55
C ASP A 335 17.55 -2.18 31.22
N PHE A 336 16.64 -1.63 30.41
CA PHE A 336 16.98 -0.86 29.21
C PHE A 336 17.20 0.62 29.56
N SER A 337 17.92 0.89 30.64
CA SER A 337 18.54 2.18 30.91
C SER A 337 20.05 2.17 30.60
N PRO A 338 20.51 1.89 29.36
CA PRO A 338 21.77 2.48 28.95
C PRO A 338 21.47 3.94 28.66
N ASP A 339 22.06 4.84 29.43
CA ASP A 339 22.23 6.28 29.19
C ASP A 339 21.88 6.70 27.73
N ILE A 340 20.59 6.97 27.47
CA ILE A 340 20.01 6.80 26.11
C ILE A 340 20.54 7.85 25.11
N GLY A 341 21.06 8.97 25.60
CA GLY A 341 21.78 9.98 24.80
C GLY A 341 23.20 9.57 24.37
N ASN A 342 23.76 8.50 24.94
CA ASN A 342 25.13 8.05 24.70
C ASN A 342 25.26 6.93 23.65
N TYR A 343 24.17 6.41 23.09
CA TYR A 343 24.25 5.39 22.04
C TYR A 343 24.92 5.95 20.76
N ARG A 344 26.08 5.39 20.37
CA ARG A 344 26.81 5.82 19.17
C ARG A 344 26.76 4.81 18.02
N GLY A 345 25.99 3.72 18.16
CA GLY A 345 25.79 2.73 17.10
C GLY A 345 26.90 1.70 16.98
N GLU A 346 27.64 1.44 18.05
CA GLU A 346 28.80 0.52 18.12
C GLU A 346 28.50 -0.89 17.63
N ASN A 347 27.23 -1.31 17.73
CA ASN A 347 26.72 -2.60 17.29
C ASN A 347 26.06 -2.57 15.90
N LEU A 348 26.22 -1.49 15.13
CA LEU A 348 25.58 -1.32 13.83
C LEU A 348 26.57 -1.46 12.68
N ILE A 349 26.10 -2.09 11.61
CA ILE A 349 26.70 -2.05 10.29
C ILE A 349 25.69 -1.40 9.35
N PHE A 350 26.04 -0.28 8.75
CA PHE A 350 25.31 0.29 7.63
C PHE A 350 25.92 -0.21 6.32
N LEU A 351 25.11 -0.77 5.43
CA LEU A 351 25.52 -1.16 4.08
C LEU A 351 24.90 -0.19 3.06
N ILE A 352 25.76 0.70 2.54
CA ILE A 352 25.43 1.79 1.63
C ILE A 352 26.00 1.48 0.24
N SER A 353 25.26 1.84 -0.82
CA SER A 353 25.69 1.63 -2.21
C SER A 353 24.78 2.35 -3.19
N GLN A 354 25.15 2.39 -4.46
CA GLN A 354 24.14 2.62 -5.50
C GLN A 354 23.12 1.46 -5.50
N PRO A 355 21.82 1.72 -5.69
CA PRO A 355 20.87 0.65 -5.96
C PRO A 355 21.34 -0.21 -7.14
N ARG A 356 21.11 -1.53 -7.07
CA ARG A 356 21.62 -2.53 -8.05
C ARG A 356 23.15 -2.76 -8.06
N ALA A 357 23.92 -2.19 -7.13
CA ALA A 357 25.34 -2.50 -6.96
C ALA A 357 25.63 -3.89 -6.34
N GLY A 358 24.60 -4.63 -5.90
CA GLY A 358 24.76 -5.97 -5.31
C GLY A 358 24.66 -6.02 -3.79
N SER A 359 24.14 -4.96 -3.14
CA SER A 359 24.00 -4.90 -1.67
C SER A 359 23.15 -6.02 -1.07
N THR A 360 22.18 -6.57 -1.82
CA THR A 360 21.41 -7.74 -1.37
C THR A 360 22.27 -9.01 -1.31
N LEU A 361 23.22 -9.18 -2.24
CA LEU A 361 24.19 -10.29 -2.18
C LEU A 361 25.07 -10.16 -0.93
N LEU A 362 25.68 -9.00 -0.74
CA LEU A 362 26.56 -8.75 0.41
C LEU A 362 25.80 -8.86 1.75
N GLN A 363 24.55 -8.39 1.81
CA GLN A 363 23.69 -8.59 2.98
C GLN A 363 23.50 -10.07 3.31
N ARG A 364 23.25 -10.92 2.30
CA ARG A 364 23.08 -12.37 2.53
C ARG A 364 24.37 -13.04 2.99
N ILE A 365 25.52 -12.61 2.49
CA ILE A 365 26.83 -13.09 2.94
C ILE A 365 27.05 -12.70 4.42
N LEU A 366 26.86 -11.41 4.75
CA LEU A 366 27.05 -10.91 6.12
C LEU A 366 26.05 -11.50 7.13
N ALA A 367 24.80 -11.71 6.73
CA ALA A 367 23.80 -12.44 7.54
C ALA A 367 24.19 -13.91 7.82
N GLY A 368 25.18 -14.41 7.07
CA GLY A 368 25.87 -15.67 7.28
C GLY A 368 26.69 -15.74 8.57
N HIS A 369 27.08 -14.60 9.13
CA HIS A 369 27.90 -14.56 10.34
C HIS A 369 27.03 -14.81 11.61
N PRO A 370 27.50 -15.59 12.59
CA PRO A 370 26.74 -15.93 13.80
C PRO A 370 26.34 -14.69 14.64
N ARG A 371 27.15 -13.62 14.57
CA ARG A 371 26.93 -12.36 15.30
C ARG A 371 26.08 -11.30 14.58
N VAL A 372 25.79 -11.46 13.28
CA VAL A 372 25.18 -10.39 12.47
C VAL A 372 23.72 -10.67 12.17
N HIS A 373 22.77 -9.96 12.75
CA HIS A 373 21.36 -10.00 12.38
C HIS A 373 21.03 -8.95 11.32
N THR A 374 20.01 -9.19 10.50
CA THR A 374 19.53 -8.22 9.50
C THR A 374 18.08 -8.48 9.15
N LEU A 375 17.37 -7.44 8.71
CA LEU A 375 16.01 -7.49 8.18
C LEU A 375 16.00 -7.12 6.69
N ALA A 376 14.83 -7.16 6.04
CA ALA A 376 14.70 -6.53 4.72
C ALA A 376 15.01 -5.03 4.81
N GLU A 377 15.35 -4.41 3.67
CA GLU A 377 15.81 -3.00 3.55
C GLU A 377 14.97 -2.04 4.42
N PRO A 378 15.50 -1.51 5.56
CA PRO A 378 14.65 -0.91 6.58
C PRO A 378 14.42 0.60 6.41
N TRP A 379 15.33 1.36 5.79
CA TRP A 379 15.20 2.81 5.51
C TRP A 379 15.01 3.74 6.72
N ILE A 380 15.23 3.21 7.93
CA ILE A 380 14.86 3.82 9.20
C ILE A 380 15.52 5.19 9.42
N MET A 381 16.82 5.33 9.14
CA MET A 381 17.56 6.56 9.43
C MET A 381 17.49 7.59 8.31
N LEU A 382 16.91 7.25 7.15
CA LEU A 382 16.93 8.15 5.99
C LEU A 382 16.04 9.35 6.25
N HIS A 383 14.79 9.12 6.63
CA HIS A 383 13.79 10.17 6.82
C HIS A 383 14.14 11.20 7.91
N PRO A 384 14.46 10.80 9.15
CA PRO A 384 14.77 11.78 10.20
C PRO A 384 16.04 12.60 9.90
N LEU A 385 17.04 12.00 9.26
CA LEU A 385 18.26 12.73 8.89
C LEU A 385 18.04 13.62 7.66
N TYR A 386 17.21 13.19 6.71
CA TYR A 386 16.90 14.01 5.53
C TYR A 386 16.08 15.25 5.88
N ALA A 387 15.28 15.20 6.95
CA ALA A 387 14.53 16.36 7.45
C ALA A 387 15.45 17.52 7.90
N LEU A 388 16.74 17.25 8.16
CA LEU A 388 17.73 18.27 8.51
C LEU A 388 18.36 18.96 7.27
N LYS A 389 18.09 18.47 6.05
CA LYS A 389 18.71 19.00 4.83
C LYS A 389 18.06 20.32 4.40
N GLU A 390 18.88 21.32 4.11
CA GLU A 390 18.42 22.63 3.61
C GLU A 390 17.81 22.57 2.20
N LYS A 391 18.36 21.69 1.35
CA LYS A 391 17.91 21.44 -0.02
C LYS A 391 17.60 19.95 -0.18
N GLY A 392 16.53 19.63 -0.88
CA GLY A 392 16.12 18.24 -1.06
C GLY A 392 14.93 18.06 -1.99
N LEU A 393 14.47 16.81 -2.09
CA LEU A 393 13.31 16.43 -2.88
C LEU A 393 12.06 17.08 -2.31
N GLU A 394 11.29 17.72 -3.18
CA GLU A 394 9.97 18.23 -2.80
C GLU A 394 9.03 17.04 -2.54
N THR A 395 8.49 16.99 -1.32
CA THR A 395 7.56 15.95 -0.87
C THR A 395 6.15 16.52 -0.77
N GLU A 396 5.12 15.68 -0.79
CA GLU A 396 3.72 16.13 -0.69
C GLU A 396 3.42 17.00 0.56
N TYR A 397 4.17 16.81 1.64
CA TYR A 397 4.03 17.61 2.85
C TYR A 397 4.86 18.91 2.86
N SER A 398 5.49 19.28 1.74
CA SER A 398 6.51 20.33 1.63
C SER A 398 7.72 20.04 2.53
N ALA A 399 8.79 19.54 1.92
CA ALA A 399 10.02 19.23 2.66
C ALA A 399 10.63 20.50 3.25
N VAL A 400 10.44 21.64 2.57
CA VAL A 400 10.84 22.97 3.02
C VAL A 400 10.07 23.37 4.27
N ASP A 401 8.74 23.28 4.28
CA ASP A 401 7.93 23.68 5.43
C ASP A 401 8.14 22.75 6.62
N ALA A 402 8.28 21.44 6.39
CA ALA A 402 8.61 20.48 7.43
C ALA A 402 9.97 20.79 8.09
N ARG A 403 10.97 21.18 7.29
CA ARG A 403 12.27 21.61 7.80
C ARG A 403 12.16 22.91 8.61
N ILE A 404 11.38 23.89 8.14
CA ILE A 404 11.15 25.14 8.89
C ILE A 404 10.51 24.81 10.24
N GLY A 405 9.45 24.01 10.27
CA GLY A 405 8.80 23.60 11.51
C GLY A 405 9.72 22.80 12.45
N LEU A 406 10.57 21.91 11.91
CA LEU A 406 11.57 21.20 12.70
C LEU A 406 12.61 22.17 13.27
N LYS A 407 13.10 23.12 12.46
CA LYS A 407 14.05 24.13 12.90
C LYS A 407 13.46 24.99 14.02
N ASP A 408 12.25 25.49 13.85
CA ASP A 408 11.54 26.28 14.87
C ASP A 408 11.39 25.46 16.16
N PHE A 409 11.02 24.19 16.07
CA PHE A 409 10.96 23.31 17.22
C PHE A 409 12.33 23.17 17.90
N THR A 410 13.38 22.86 17.15
CA THR A 410 14.72 22.68 17.70
C THR A 410 15.28 23.96 18.30
N ASP A 411 15.04 25.14 17.70
CA ASP A 411 15.50 26.43 18.22
C ASP A 411 14.87 26.76 19.58
N ASN A 412 13.75 26.13 19.92
CA ASN A 412 13.08 26.26 21.22
C ASN A 412 13.48 25.16 22.22
N LEU A 413 14.40 24.25 21.88
CA LEU A 413 14.94 23.26 22.80
C LEU A 413 16.17 23.78 23.56
N PRO A 414 16.41 23.35 24.82
CA PRO A 414 17.52 23.83 25.64
C PRO A 414 18.91 23.72 24.99
N ARG A 415 19.18 22.66 24.22
CA ARG A 415 20.45 22.45 23.49
C ARG A 415 20.27 22.48 21.97
N GLY A 416 19.15 23.01 21.48
CA GLY A 416 18.94 23.17 20.05
C GLY A 416 18.87 21.84 19.29
N ARG A 417 19.61 21.79 18.18
CA ARG A 417 19.79 20.59 17.34
C ARG A 417 20.34 19.38 18.10
N GLU A 418 21.16 19.57 19.14
CA GLU A 418 21.74 18.44 19.89
C GLU A 418 20.68 17.63 20.64
N ASP A 419 19.64 18.27 21.19
CA ASP A 419 18.53 17.56 21.83
C ASP A 419 17.76 16.68 20.82
N TYR A 420 17.61 17.16 19.58
CA TYR A 420 17.02 16.37 18.51
C TYR A 420 17.89 15.16 18.14
N LEU A 421 19.20 15.36 18.01
CA LEU A 421 20.13 14.26 17.73
C LEU A 421 20.16 13.22 18.85
N ASP A 422 20.09 13.63 20.12
CA ASP A 422 19.97 12.70 21.25
C ASP A 422 18.67 11.90 21.19
N GLY A 423 17.56 12.54 20.80
CA GLY A 423 16.29 11.84 20.52
C GLY A 423 16.41 10.83 19.37
N LEU A 424 17.15 11.14 18.32
CA LEU A 424 17.40 10.19 17.22
C LEU A 424 18.33 9.04 17.63
N ARG A 425 19.34 9.29 18.47
CA ARG A 425 20.19 8.23 19.06
C ARG A 425 19.37 7.29 19.93
N ALA A 426 18.48 7.85 20.75
CA ALA A 426 17.53 7.10 21.55
C ALA A 426 16.66 6.17 20.69
N MET A 427 16.05 6.74 19.66
CA MET A 427 15.21 6.02 18.71
C MET A 427 15.96 4.89 18.02
N ALA A 428 17.17 5.16 17.51
CA ALA A 428 18.03 4.15 16.89
C ALA A 428 18.37 3.02 17.86
N GLY A 429 18.80 3.34 19.08
CA GLY A 429 19.14 2.35 20.11
C GLY A 429 17.96 1.43 20.45
N VAL A 430 16.77 2.00 20.64
CA VAL A 430 15.55 1.23 20.90
C VAL A 430 15.19 0.33 19.70
N TRP A 431 15.14 0.87 18.49
CA TRP A 431 14.66 0.13 17.33
C TRP A 431 15.62 -0.98 16.90
N TYR A 432 16.92 -0.69 16.78
CA TYR A 432 17.90 -1.72 16.45
C TYR A 432 18.09 -2.72 17.59
N GLY A 433 18.05 -2.27 18.86
CA GLY A 433 18.08 -3.16 20.02
C GLY A 433 16.91 -4.14 20.03
N ARG A 434 15.70 -3.68 19.71
CA ARG A 434 14.51 -4.55 19.58
C ARG A 434 14.62 -5.51 18.39
N ALA A 435 15.16 -5.07 17.27
CA ALA A 435 15.41 -5.95 16.13
C ALA A 435 16.43 -7.06 16.45
N LEU A 436 17.35 -6.82 17.40
CA LEU A 436 18.32 -7.82 17.86
C LEU A 436 17.79 -8.75 18.95
N ALA A 437 16.85 -8.30 19.79
CA ALA A 437 16.46 -8.95 21.04
C ALA A 437 16.17 -10.46 20.94
N ASP A 438 15.45 -10.89 19.90
CA ASP A 438 15.06 -12.29 19.72
C ASP A 438 15.97 -13.05 18.72
N SER A 439 17.03 -12.40 18.22
CA SER A 439 17.90 -12.97 17.20
C SER A 439 19.02 -13.85 17.75
N GLY A 440 19.37 -13.68 19.03
CA GLY A 440 20.57 -14.28 19.64
C GLY A 440 21.89 -13.71 19.11
N ARG A 441 21.85 -12.58 18.40
CA ARG A 441 22.98 -11.91 17.77
C ARG A 441 23.17 -10.51 18.37
N ASP A 442 24.38 -9.98 18.29
CA ASP A 442 24.76 -8.73 18.94
C ASP A 442 25.11 -7.59 17.97
N ILE A 443 25.18 -7.86 16.66
CA ILE A 443 25.43 -6.85 15.62
C ILE A 443 24.22 -6.77 14.67
N PHE A 444 23.71 -5.57 14.41
CA PHE A 444 22.64 -5.35 13.43
C PHE A 444 23.19 -4.77 12.13
N LEU A 445 22.86 -5.41 11.01
CA LEU A 445 23.14 -4.91 9.67
C LEU A 445 21.90 -4.23 9.10
N ASP A 446 21.96 -2.91 8.98
CA ASP A 446 21.03 -2.11 8.18
C ASP A 446 21.60 -1.97 6.76
N LYS A 447 21.02 -2.74 5.84
CA LYS A 447 21.25 -2.54 4.41
C LYS A 447 20.20 -1.58 3.88
N THR A 448 20.61 -0.36 3.57
CA THR A 448 19.81 0.66 2.87
C THR A 448 20.73 1.39 1.87
N PRO A 449 20.67 1.07 0.56
CA PRO A 449 21.61 1.62 -0.43
C PRO A 449 21.60 3.15 -0.44
N ARG A 450 20.41 3.74 -0.34
CA ARG A 450 20.19 5.19 -0.48
C ARG A 450 20.60 6.05 0.71
N TYR A 451 21.24 5.48 1.73
CA TYR A 451 21.87 6.30 2.77
C TYR A 451 22.95 7.25 2.24
N TYR A 452 23.41 7.10 0.98
CA TYR A 452 24.23 8.12 0.31
C TYR A 452 23.60 9.54 0.31
N HIS A 453 22.29 9.69 0.53
CA HIS A 453 21.66 11.00 0.68
C HIS A 453 21.97 11.71 2.01
N VAL A 454 22.30 10.95 3.07
CA VAL A 454 22.43 11.42 4.46
C VAL A 454 23.69 10.89 5.16
N LEU A 455 24.70 10.44 4.39
CA LEU A 455 25.91 9.81 4.92
C LEU A 455 26.68 10.68 5.94
N PRO A 456 26.89 12.00 5.69
CA PRO A 456 27.52 12.88 6.68
C PRO A 456 26.73 12.94 7.99
N GLU A 457 25.41 13.17 7.92
CA GLU A 457 24.53 13.23 9.09
C GLU A 457 24.51 11.90 9.86
N LEU A 458 24.48 10.79 9.13
CA LEU A 458 24.53 9.45 9.73
C LEU A 458 25.88 9.19 10.41
N THR A 459 26.96 9.79 9.92
CA THR A 459 28.30 9.72 10.49
C THR A 459 28.40 10.49 11.79
N GLU A 460 27.83 11.69 11.81
CA GLU A 460 27.75 12.54 13.01
C GLU A 460 26.83 11.94 14.08
N LEU A 461 25.67 11.43 13.69
CA LEU A 461 24.69 10.89 14.63
C LEU A 461 25.20 9.64 15.35
N LEU A 462 25.75 8.68 14.60
CA LEU A 462 26.12 7.34 15.07
C LEU A 462 27.62 7.05 14.80
N PRO A 463 28.56 7.79 15.39
CA PRO A 463 29.97 7.72 15.01
C PRO A 463 30.64 6.35 15.28
N GLY A 464 30.05 5.53 16.15
CA GLY A 464 30.51 4.17 16.46
C GLY A 464 30.09 3.11 15.43
N ALA A 465 29.08 3.40 14.58
CA ALA A 465 28.61 2.46 13.57
C ALA A 465 29.67 2.19 12.49
N ARG A 466 29.75 0.93 12.04
CA ARG A 466 30.55 0.54 10.87
C ARG A 466 29.78 0.88 9.60
N ARG A 467 30.46 1.44 8.60
CA ARG A 467 29.84 1.83 7.32
C ARG A 467 30.53 1.10 6.19
N VAL A 468 29.83 0.15 5.59
CA VAL A 468 30.31 -0.57 4.41
C VAL A 468 29.79 0.14 3.17
N ILE A 469 30.70 0.61 2.31
CA ILE A 469 30.36 1.20 1.02
C ILE A 469 30.64 0.16 -0.06
N LEU A 470 29.58 -0.39 -0.65
CA LEU A 470 29.68 -1.32 -1.76
C LEU A 470 29.71 -0.56 -3.09
N LEU A 471 30.83 -0.70 -3.78
CA LEU A 471 31.11 -0.13 -5.09
C LEU A 471 30.99 -1.20 -6.17
N ARG A 472 30.47 -0.82 -7.33
CA ARG A 472 30.34 -1.67 -8.51
C ARG A 472 30.56 -0.81 -9.76
N ASN A 473 31.05 -1.42 -10.83
CA ASN A 473 31.21 -0.78 -12.13
C ASN A 473 29.93 0.02 -12.49
N PRO A 474 30.02 1.35 -12.66
CA PRO A 474 28.86 2.19 -12.95
C PRO A 474 28.09 1.77 -14.20
N LEU A 475 28.77 1.25 -15.23
CA LEU A 475 28.11 0.70 -16.42
C LEU A 475 27.30 -0.55 -16.10
N ALA A 476 27.77 -1.38 -15.16
CA ALA A 476 27.02 -2.54 -14.70
C ALA A 476 25.79 -2.16 -13.86
N VAL A 477 25.88 -1.06 -13.08
CA VAL A 477 24.73 -0.48 -12.39
C VAL A 477 23.71 0.07 -13.39
N LEU A 478 24.15 0.87 -14.36
CA LEU A 478 23.33 1.42 -15.45
C LEU A 478 22.61 0.30 -16.21
N ALA A 479 23.35 -0.69 -16.71
CA ALA A 479 22.79 -1.82 -17.44
C ALA A 479 21.75 -2.58 -16.60
N SER A 480 22.02 -2.77 -15.31
CA SER A 480 21.09 -3.46 -14.40
C SER A 480 19.78 -2.69 -14.20
N ILE A 481 19.85 -1.36 -14.06
CA ILE A 481 18.67 -0.49 -13.96
C ILE A 481 17.89 -0.49 -15.27
N LEU A 482 18.57 -0.34 -16.42
CA LEU A 482 17.95 -0.36 -17.74
C LEU A 482 17.19 -1.67 -17.99
N LYS A 483 17.84 -2.80 -17.71
CA LYS A 483 17.26 -4.13 -17.94
C LYS A 483 16.12 -4.46 -16.97
N THR A 484 16.20 -4.03 -15.71
CA THR A 484 15.29 -4.51 -14.66
C THR A 484 14.12 -3.56 -14.39
N TRP A 485 14.37 -2.24 -14.42
CA TRP A 485 13.39 -1.24 -13.99
C TRP A 485 12.86 -0.38 -15.14
N VAL A 486 13.72 -0.04 -16.10
CA VAL A 486 13.35 0.80 -17.25
C VAL A 486 12.64 -0.02 -18.33
N ASN A 487 13.25 -1.12 -18.77
CA ASN A 487 12.70 -2.02 -19.79
C ASN A 487 12.15 -1.28 -21.04
N GLY A 488 12.90 -0.29 -21.53
CA GLY A 488 12.56 0.54 -22.69
C GLY A 488 11.64 1.75 -22.43
N ASP A 489 11.20 2.01 -21.20
CA ASP A 489 10.34 3.15 -20.85
C ASP A 489 11.15 4.30 -20.24
N TRP A 490 11.45 5.35 -21.02
CA TRP A 490 12.29 6.49 -20.58
C TRP A 490 11.71 7.28 -19.40
N ASN A 491 10.39 7.26 -19.20
CA ASN A 491 9.79 7.88 -18.01
C ASN A 491 10.16 7.14 -16.72
N ARG A 492 10.51 5.85 -16.80
CA ARG A 492 11.05 5.11 -15.66
C ARG A 492 12.52 5.38 -15.43
N LEU A 493 13.27 5.71 -16.49
CA LEU A 493 14.69 6.07 -16.36
C LEU A 493 14.85 7.35 -15.52
N SER A 494 13.97 8.33 -15.69
CA SER A 494 14.01 9.58 -14.90
C SER A 494 13.76 9.35 -13.40
N LEU A 495 12.95 8.36 -13.03
CA LEU A 495 12.76 7.95 -11.62
C LEU A 495 14.06 7.46 -10.96
N HIS A 496 15.04 7.02 -11.77
CA HIS A 496 16.34 6.54 -11.31
C HIS A 496 17.48 7.54 -11.56
N ARG A 497 17.16 8.78 -11.94
CA ARG A 497 18.16 9.83 -12.17
C ARG A 497 19.04 10.05 -10.95
N HIS A 498 18.48 10.11 -9.73
CA HIS A 498 19.29 10.27 -8.52
C HIS A 498 20.19 9.06 -8.23
N ASP A 499 19.73 7.85 -8.54
CA ASP A 499 20.52 6.64 -8.34
C ASP A 499 21.74 6.61 -9.25
N LEU A 500 21.61 7.11 -10.49
CA LEU A 500 22.68 7.10 -11.50
C LEU A 500 23.54 8.37 -11.46
N MET A 501 22.93 9.53 -11.28
CA MET A 501 23.57 10.84 -11.43
C MET A 501 23.89 11.53 -10.12
N THR A 502 23.21 11.21 -9.01
CA THR A 502 23.50 11.84 -7.70
C THR A 502 24.33 10.91 -6.81
N ALA A 503 24.02 9.62 -6.78
CA ALA A 503 24.67 8.67 -5.87
C ALA A 503 26.18 8.55 -6.09
N PRO A 504 26.72 8.43 -7.33
CA PRO A 504 28.18 8.41 -7.56
C PRO A 504 28.91 9.61 -6.97
N PHE A 505 28.35 10.81 -7.15
CA PHE A 505 28.95 12.06 -6.68
C PHE A 505 28.92 12.13 -5.16
N LYS A 506 27.78 11.81 -4.53
CA LYS A 506 27.67 11.83 -3.07
C LYS A 506 28.56 10.79 -2.39
N LEU A 507 28.67 9.60 -2.97
CA LEU A 507 29.58 8.56 -2.49
C LEU A 507 31.04 9.00 -2.64
N ALA A 508 31.43 9.51 -3.80
CA ALA A 508 32.78 10.01 -4.05
C ALA A 508 33.15 11.18 -3.13
N ALA A 509 32.23 12.13 -2.91
CA ALA A 509 32.42 13.25 -2.00
C ALA A 509 32.62 12.76 -0.56
N TYR A 510 31.73 11.89 -0.08
CA TYR A 510 31.84 11.32 1.26
C TYR A 510 33.14 10.53 1.47
N MET A 511 33.54 9.70 0.50
CA MET A 511 34.79 8.93 0.59
C MET A 511 36.03 9.82 0.63
N ARG A 512 35.98 11.01 0.01
CA ARG A 512 37.07 12.01 0.05
C ARG A 512 37.08 12.77 1.37
N GLU A 513 35.92 13.15 1.88
CA GLU A 513 35.78 13.96 3.09
C GLU A 513 35.98 13.12 4.38
N TYR A 514 35.64 11.83 4.34
CA TYR A 514 35.70 10.92 5.48
C TYR A 514 36.48 9.63 5.17
N PRO A 515 37.79 9.71 4.80
CA PRO A 515 38.58 8.56 4.34
C PRO A 515 38.65 7.40 5.35
N ASP A 516 38.58 7.70 6.65
CA ASP A 516 38.70 6.70 7.73
C ASP A 516 37.35 6.26 8.33
N ARG A 517 36.21 6.69 7.76
CA ARG A 517 34.87 6.41 8.32
C ARG A 517 34.07 5.39 7.54
N TYR A 518 34.67 4.71 6.55
CA TYR A 518 34.01 3.66 5.79
C TYR A 518 34.94 2.47 5.49
N ILE A 519 34.31 1.36 5.11
CA ILE A 519 34.95 0.12 4.68
C ILE A 519 34.55 -0.09 3.21
N PRO A 520 35.46 0.07 2.24
CA PRO A 520 35.14 -0.16 0.84
C PRO A 520 35.01 -1.66 0.56
N VAL A 521 34.00 -2.02 -0.23
CA VAL A 521 33.87 -3.36 -0.80
C VAL A 521 33.63 -3.21 -2.29
N ARG A 522 34.40 -3.90 -3.12
CA ARG A 522 34.20 -3.94 -4.57
C ARG A 522 33.44 -5.19 -4.95
N TYR A 523 32.34 -5.03 -5.66
CA TYR A 523 31.49 -6.13 -6.11
C TYR A 523 32.27 -7.15 -6.93
N GLU A 524 33.11 -6.66 -7.86
CA GLU A 524 33.91 -7.49 -8.78
C GLU A 524 34.92 -8.35 -8.02
N GLN A 525 35.59 -7.78 -7.01
CA GLN A 525 36.51 -8.54 -6.14
C GLN A 525 35.74 -9.54 -5.26
N LEU A 526 34.60 -9.13 -4.69
CA LEU A 526 33.77 -10.00 -3.85
C LEU A 526 33.30 -11.27 -4.58
N VAL A 527 33.01 -11.18 -5.88
CA VAL A 527 32.56 -12.34 -6.67
C VAL A 527 33.71 -13.11 -7.34
N ALA A 528 34.89 -12.50 -7.52
CA ALA A 528 36.06 -13.15 -8.08
C ALA A 528 36.91 -13.88 -7.02
N ASP A 529 37.11 -13.23 -5.87
CA ASP A 529 37.82 -13.76 -4.70
C ASP A 529 36.98 -13.51 -3.43
N GLY A 530 35.94 -14.31 -3.27
CA GLY A 530 35.00 -14.18 -2.15
C GLY A 530 35.65 -14.43 -0.78
N ASP A 531 36.58 -15.39 -0.68
CA ASP A 531 37.26 -15.74 0.57
C ASP A 531 38.21 -14.63 1.02
N GLY A 532 39.09 -14.15 0.13
CA GLY A 532 40.01 -13.05 0.42
C GLY A 532 39.27 -11.75 0.73
N SER A 533 38.28 -11.39 -0.10
CA SER A 533 37.46 -10.19 0.12
C SER A 533 36.71 -10.25 1.45
N LEU A 534 36.17 -11.41 1.83
CA LEU A 534 35.40 -11.54 3.06
C LEU A 534 36.28 -11.58 4.31
N LYS A 535 37.50 -12.16 4.24
CA LYS A 535 38.48 -12.06 5.32
C LYS A 535 38.85 -10.61 5.63
N GLN A 536 39.14 -9.82 4.59
CA GLN A 536 39.43 -8.39 4.73
C GLN A 536 38.25 -7.63 5.34
N LEU A 537 37.03 -7.89 4.85
CA LEU A 537 35.82 -7.25 5.36
C LEU A 537 35.54 -7.62 6.83
N CYS A 538 35.68 -8.89 7.21
CA CYS A 538 35.47 -9.33 8.60
C CYS A 538 36.50 -8.69 9.54
N ALA A 539 37.77 -8.64 9.13
CA ALA A 539 38.83 -7.96 9.88
C ALA A 539 38.51 -6.47 10.08
N ALA A 540 38.08 -5.77 9.03
CA ALA A 540 37.70 -4.35 9.11
C ALA A 540 36.43 -4.12 9.98
N LEU A 541 35.51 -5.09 10.01
CA LEU A 541 34.32 -5.05 10.86
C LEU A 541 34.61 -5.43 12.32
N GLY A 542 35.77 -6.04 12.62
CA GLY A 542 36.13 -6.53 13.95
C GLY A 542 35.41 -7.83 14.33
N VAL A 543 35.12 -8.70 13.35
CA VAL A 543 34.49 -10.02 13.56
C VAL A 543 35.35 -11.15 12.98
N SER A 544 35.14 -12.39 13.42
CA SER A 544 35.84 -13.54 12.85
C SER A 544 35.39 -13.82 11.43
N TYR A 545 36.30 -14.33 10.61
CA TYR A 545 35.93 -14.86 9.30
C TYR A 545 35.31 -16.24 9.47
N GLU A 546 34.10 -16.43 8.93
CA GLU A 546 33.39 -17.71 8.94
C GLU A 546 33.19 -18.20 7.48
N PRO A 547 33.83 -19.29 7.04
CA PRO A 547 33.74 -19.76 5.66
C PRO A 547 32.31 -19.99 5.14
N ASP A 548 31.40 -20.42 6.03
CA ASP A 548 30.00 -20.70 5.65
C ASP A 548 29.20 -19.44 5.28
N MET A 549 29.73 -18.24 5.54
CA MET A 549 29.12 -16.98 5.09
C MET A 549 28.96 -16.92 3.56
N LEU A 550 29.86 -17.55 2.80
CA LEU A 550 29.77 -17.61 1.34
C LEU A 550 28.68 -18.57 0.86
N ASN A 551 28.21 -19.50 1.70
CA ASN A 551 27.14 -20.47 1.39
C ASN A 551 25.74 -19.93 1.72
N TYR A 552 25.50 -18.65 1.47
CA TYR A 552 24.27 -17.95 1.86
C TYR A 552 22.98 -18.55 1.25
N GLY A 553 23.10 -19.33 0.17
CA GLY A 553 21.96 -20.01 -0.47
C GLY A 553 21.29 -21.08 0.39
N ARG A 554 21.99 -21.59 1.42
CA ARG A 554 21.45 -22.59 2.36
C ARG A 554 20.57 -21.97 3.45
N ARG A 555 20.53 -20.64 3.53
CA ARG A 555 19.85 -19.90 4.59
C ARG A 555 18.67 -19.11 4.02
N PRO A 556 17.57 -18.99 4.80
CA PRO A 556 16.44 -18.18 4.38
C PRO A 556 16.87 -16.72 4.19
N ALA A 557 16.37 -16.09 3.13
CA ALA A 557 16.56 -14.66 2.94
C ALA A 557 15.86 -13.87 4.06
N PRO A 558 16.32 -12.65 4.39
CA PRO A 558 15.60 -11.76 5.31
C PRO A 558 14.16 -11.57 4.86
N ARG A 559 13.20 -11.61 5.81
CA ARG A 559 11.77 -11.47 5.50
C ARG A 559 11.44 -10.02 5.14
N GLY A 560 10.82 -9.81 3.98
CA GLY A 560 10.26 -8.52 3.54
C GLY A 560 10.15 -8.41 2.02
N SER A 561 9.52 -7.32 1.55
CA SER A 561 9.31 -7.05 0.12
C SER A 561 10.46 -6.29 -0.56
N MET A 562 11.35 -5.69 0.23
CA MET A 562 12.43 -4.82 -0.25
C MET A 562 13.76 -5.57 -0.41
N GLY A 563 14.43 -5.37 -1.54
CA GLY A 563 15.68 -6.03 -1.93
C GLY A 563 15.62 -6.62 -3.34
N ASP A 564 16.59 -7.45 -3.72
CA ASP A 564 16.57 -8.20 -5.00
C ASP A 564 16.05 -9.64 -4.80
N PRO A 565 14.75 -9.91 -5.06
CA PRO A 565 14.17 -11.26 -4.92
C PRO A 565 14.55 -12.21 -6.06
N LEU A 566 15.04 -11.71 -7.21
CA LEU A 566 15.19 -12.49 -8.44
C LEU A 566 16.63 -12.89 -8.75
N GLY A 567 17.59 -12.03 -8.43
CA GLY A 567 19.02 -12.24 -8.75
C GLY A 567 19.72 -13.18 -7.78
N VAL A 568 19.50 -13.01 -6.47
CA VAL A 568 20.26 -13.72 -5.43
C VAL A 568 19.69 -15.11 -5.13
N ALA A 569 18.48 -15.43 -5.59
CA ALA A 569 17.90 -16.77 -5.50
C ALA A 569 18.53 -17.77 -6.49
N ARG A 570 19.21 -17.28 -7.55
CA ARG A 570 19.75 -18.11 -8.64
C ARG A 570 21.10 -18.76 -8.32
N HIS A 571 21.83 -18.25 -7.34
CA HIS A 571 23.15 -18.75 -6.95
C HIS A 571 23.21 -19.05 -5.46
N LYS A 572 23.85 -20.16 -5.10
CA LYS A 572 24.02 -20.57 -3.69
C LYS A 572 25.25 -19.95 -3.02
N ALA A 573 26.14 -19.35 -3.83
CA ALA A 573 27.39 -18.69 -3.46
C ALA A 573 27.69 -17.54 -4.46
N PRO A 574 28.63 -16.63 -4.17
CA PRO A 574 29.00 -15.55 -5.10
C PRO A 574 29.40 -16.11 -6.47
N SER A 575 29.00 -15.42 -7.53
CA SER A 575 29.27 -15.83 -8.92
C SER A 575 29.71 -14.64 -9.74
N ALA A 576 30.80 -14.82 -10.49
CA ALA A 576 31.34 -13.84 -11.42
C ALA A 576 30.50 -13.68 -12.70
N GLU A 577 29.48 -14.53 -12.93
CA GLU A 577 28.64 -14.49 -14.14
C GLU A 577 27.98 -13.12 -14.38
N SER A 578 27.76 -12.32 -13.35
CA SER A 578 27.09 -11.01 -13.46
C SER A 578 28.04 -9.86 -13.80
N VAL A 579 29.35 -10.08 -13.77
CA VAL A 579 30.37 -9.03 -13.90
C VAL A 579 30.37 -8.44 -15.30
N GLU A 580 30.29 -9.27 -16.35
CA GLU A 580 30.39 -8.81 -17.75
C GLU A 580 29.04 -8.70 -18.48
N LYS A 581 27.92 -9.12 -17.85
CA LYS A 581 26.55 -9.09 -18.44
C LYS A 581 26.08 -7.69 -18.88
N TRP A 582 26.73 -6.64 -18.38
CA TRP A 582 26.43 -5.27 -18.80
C TRP A 582 26.79 -5.05 -20.28
N ARG A 583 27.82 -5.72 -20.80
CA ARG A 583 28.21 -5.59 -22.21
C ARG A 583 27.09 -6.02 -23.14
N GLU A 584 26.51 -7.20 -22.89
CA GLU A 584 25.36 -7.70 -23.66
C GLU A 584 24.18 -6.72 -23.63
N THR A 585 23.92 -6.15 -22.45
CA THR A 585 22.79 -5.23 -22.27
C THR A 585 23.03 -3.92 -23.02
N LEU A 586 24.23 -3.34 -22.91
CA LEU A 586 24.58 -2.06 -23.54
C LEU A 586 24.99 -2.19 -25.01
N ASN A 587 25.10 -3.41 -25.56
CA ASN A 587 25.41 -3.68 -26.96
C ASN A 587 24.24 -3.38 -27.91
N GLN A 588 23.61 -2.22 -27.73
CA GLN A 588 22.52 -1.69 -28.54
C GLN A 588 22.85 -0.22 -28.85
N PRO A 589 22.53 0.29 -30.06
CA PRO A 589 22.98 1.61 -30.50
C PRO A 589 22.62 2.74 -29.52
N LEU A 590 21.37 2.75 -29.07
CA LEU A 590 20.85 3.76 -28.14
C LEU A 590 21.46 3.63 -26.72
N TYR A 591 21.64 2.41 -26.20
CA TYR A 591 22.26 2.21 -24.89
C TYR A 591 23.77 2.44 -24.88
N LYS A 592 24.46 2.18 -25.98
CA LYS A 592 25.87 2.54 -26.16
C LYS A 592 26.05 4.06 -26.11
N LEU A 593 25.17 4.81 -26.77
CA LEU A 593 25.15 6.28 -26.69
C LEU A 593 24.92 6.77 -25.25
N LEU A 594 23.92 6.23 -24.55
CA LEU A 594 23.66 6.56 -23.15
C LEU A 594 24.85 6.25 -22.25
N ALA A 595 25.48 5.09 -22.44
CA ALA A 595 26.63 4.65 -21.66
C ALA A 595 27.82 5.62 -21.80
N GLY A 596 28.09 6.07 -23.03
CA GLY A 596 29.12 7.08 -23.29
C GLY A 596 28.80 8.41 -22.60
N ALA A 597 27.59 8.94 -22.81
CA ALA A 597 27.16 10.19 -22.17
C ALA A 597 27.16 10.11 -20.64
N TYR A 598 26.79 8.95 -20.08
CA TYR A 598 26.82 8.69 -18.64
C TYR A 598 28.25 8.73 -18.09
N LEU A 599 29.20 8.05 -18.75
CA LEU A 599 30.62 8.10 -18.36
C LEU A 599 31.18 9.52 -18.44
N ASP A 600 30.83 10.27 -19.50
CA ASP A 600 31.29 11.64 -19.68
C ASP A 600 30.75 12.56 -18.59
N ALA A 601 29.50 12.33 -18.18
CA ALA A 601 28.88 13.10 -17.10
C ALA A 601 29.51 12.80 -15.73
N LEU A 602 29.87 11.54 -15.44
CA LEU A 602 30.63 11.19 -14.24
C LEU A 602 32.05 11.77 -14.29
N GLY A 603 32.71 11.65 -15.43
CA GLY A 603 34.09 12.09 -15.65
C GLY A 603 35.14 11.28 -14.86
N SER A 604 36.40 11.51 -15.19
CA SER A 604 37.54 10.80 -14.59
C SER A 604 37.68 11.02 -13.08
N GLY A 605 37.35 12.20 -12.58
CA GLY A 605 37.46 12.52 -11.15
C GLY A 605 36.51 11.72 -10.26
N ILE A 606 35.24 11.58 -10.66
CA ILE A 606 34.26 10.80 -9.89
C ILE A 606 34.53 9.31 -10.05
N LEU A 607 34.79 8.85 -11.29
CA LEU A 607 35.12 7.46 -11.55
C LEU A 607 36.37 7.03 -10.77
N GLY A 608 37.43 7.84 -10.77
CA GLY A 608 38.65 7.58 -10.03
C GLY A 608 38.42 7.51 -8.51
N ALA A 609 37.58 8.38 -7.95
CA ALA A 609 37.21 8.33 -6.53
C ALA A 609 36.41 7.06 -6.17
N LEU A 610 35.56 6.57 -7.09
CA LEU A 610 34.90 5.26 -6.97
C LEU A 610 35.82 4.09 -7.37
N GLY A 611 37.03 4.41 -7.81
CA GLY A 611 38.10 3.48 -8.12
C GLY A 611 37.97 2.79 -9.48
N TYR A 612 37.43 3.49 -10.48
CA TYR A 612 37.35 3.07 -11.88
C TYR A 612 38.11 4.04 -12.78
N ASP A 613 38.79 3.50 -13.80
CA ASP A 613 39.49 4.30 -14.80
C ASP A 613 38.54 4.71 -15.94
N TYR A 614 38.44 6.01 -16.22
CA TYR A 614 37.55 6.53 -17.25
C TYR A 614 37.95 6.04 -18.64
N ASP A 615 39.23 6.15 -19.00
CA ASP A 615 39.70 5.79 -20.34
C ASP A 615 39.51 4.29 -20.61
N HIS A 616 39.73 3.45 -19.60
CA HIS A 616 39.46 2.02 -19.67
C HIS A 616 37.97 1.75 -19.92
N LEU A 617 37.06 2.33 -19.12
CA LEU A 617 35.63 2.13 -19.30
C LEU A 617 35.14 2.69 -20.64
N ARG A 618 35.67 3.84 -21.07
CA ARG A 618 35.31 4.47 -22.34
C ARG A 618 35.70 3.58 -23.52
N ARG A 619 36.94 3.07 -23.55
CA ARG A 619 37.38 2.08 -24.56
C ARG A 619 36.48 0.85 -24.58
N GLN A 620 36.04 0.37 -23.42
CA GLN A 620 35.14 -0.79 -23.36
C GLN A 620 33.77 -0.52 -23.98
N VAL A 621 33.21 0.68 -23.77
CA VAL A 621 31.95 1.10 -24.40
C VAL A 621 32.14 1.28 -25.91
N ASP A 622 33.20 1.95 -26.34
CA ASP A 622 33.49 2.21 -27.75
C ASP A 622 33.67 0.91 -28.55
N ASN A 623 34.28 -0.11 -27.92
CA ASN A 623 34.50 -1.44 -28.52
C ASN A 623 33.24 -2.35 -28.56
N LEU A 624 32.09 -1.92 -28.02
CA LEU A 624 30.84 -2.69 -28.15
C LEU A 624 30.43 -2.77 -29.63
N SER A 625 30.16 -3.97 -30.14
CA SER A 625 29.82 -4.27 -31.54
C SER A 625 28.41 -3.84 -31.98
N ALA A 626 27.81 -2.86 -31.30
CA ALA A 626 26.45 -2.42 -31.57
C ALA A 626 26.34 -1.96 -33.04
N PRO A 627 25.32 -2.41 -33.79
CA PRO A 627 25.21 -2.11 -35.21
C PRO A 627 25.10 -0.61 -35.46
N SER A 628 25.62 -0.14 -36.60
CA SER A 628 25.51 1.25 -37.06
C SER A 628 24.08 1.57 -37.54
N ALA A 629 23.07 1.34 -36.69
CA ALA A 629 21.70 1.73 -36.99
C ALA A 629 21.51 3.23 -36.72
N GLU A 630 20.75 3.91 -37.57
CA GLU A 630 20.34 5.29 -37.31
C GLU A 630 19.49 5.34 -36.03
N VAL A 631 20.05 5.95 -34.98
CA VAL A 631 19.30 6.23 -33.77
C VAL A 631 18.42 7.45 -34.03
N SER A 632 17.10 7.31 -33.82
CA SER A 632 16.19 8.45 -33.93
C SER A 632 16.62 9.58 -32.99
N GLY A 633 16.85 10.78 -33.54
CA GLY A 633 17.28 11.94 -32.75
C GLY A 633 16.27 12.36 -31.67
N SER A 634 14.97 12.06 -31.85
CA SER A 634 13.95 12.32 -30.82
C SER A 634 14.03 11.33 -29.66
N GLU A 635 14.34 10.06 -29.95
CA GLU A 635 14.46 9.00 -28.94
C GLU A 635 15.75 9.14 -28.13
N ALA A 636 16.87 9.47 -28.78
CA ALA A 636 18.12 9.80 -28.11
C ALA A 636 17.95 11.00 -27.16
N ARG A 637 17.27 12.08 -27.61
CA ARG A 637 16.97 13.25 -26.78
C ARG A 637 16.11 12.90 -25.57
N ALA A 638 15.05 12.12 -25.75
CA ALA A 638 14.18 11.72 -24.64
C ALA A 638 14.92 10.89 -23.59
N MET A 639 15.74 9.93 -24.04
CA MET A 639 16.52 9.07 -23.15
C MET A 639 17.62 9.84 -22.39
N LEU A 640 18.41 10.67 -23.09
CA LEU A 640 19.45 11.48 -22.45
C LEU A 640 18.83 12.52 -21.51
N GLY A 641 17.76 13.19 -21.95
CA GLY A 641 16.99 14.13 -21.15
C GLY A 641 16.41 13.52 -19.87
N ALA A 642 16.05 12.22 -19.87
CA ALA A 642 15.58 11.53 -18.67
C ALA A 642 16.63 11.50 -17.54
N LEU A 643 17.93 11.54 -17.87
CA LEU A 643 19.02 11.68 -16.90
C LEU A 643 19.50 13.13 -16.75
N GLY A 644 18.93 14.08 -17.50
CA GLY A 644 19.41 15.46 -17.61
C GLY A 644 20.77 15.55 -18.30
N LEU A 645 21.02 14.65 -19.26
CA LEU A 645 22.19 14.67 -20.11
C LEU A 645 21.82 15.33 -21.44
N GLU A 646 22.68 16.20 -21.95
CA GLU A 646 22.48 16.83 -23.25
C GLU A 646 23.00 15.92 -24.38
N PRO A 647 22.30 15.83 -25.53
CA PRO A 647 22.80 15.12 -26.70
C PRO A 647 24.05 15.79 -27.23
N ALA A 648 25.18 15.11 -27.13
CA ALA A 648 26.41 15.58 -27.74
C ALA A 648 26.30 15.52 -29.26
N SER A 649 26.23 16.69 -29.89
CA SER A 649 27.05 17.00 -31.06
C SER A 649 27.11 18.52 -31.22
N VAL A 650 28.25 19.11 -31.57
CA VAL A 650 28.36 20.50 -32.11
C VAL A 650 28.60 21.67 -31.13
N ALA A 651 29.22 21.48 -29.96
CA ALA A 651 29.88 22.60 -29.28
C ALA A 651 31.27 22.20 -28.78
N ALA A 652 32.24 22.37 -29.66
CA ALA A 652 33.65 22.40 -29.33
C ALA A 652 33.89 23.33 -28.13
N GLN A 653 34.93 23.00 -27.35
CA GLN A 653 35.83 23.97 -26.73
C GLN A 653 35.19 25.29 -26.31
N GLN A 654 34.65 25.39 -25.09
CA GLN A 654 34.66 26.61 -24.26
C GLN A 654 33.71 26.49 -23.06
N ARG A 655 34.28 26.17 -21.90
CA ARG A 655 34.44 27.10 -20.76
C ARG A 655 34.68 26.30 -19.49
N ALA A 656 35.89 26.43 -18.97
CA ALA A 656 36.16 26.19 -17.56
C ALA A 656 35.22 27.08 -16.75
N VAL A 657 34.34 26.48 -15.97
CA VAL A 657 33.53 27.15 -14.94
C VAL A 657 33.83 26.43 -13.61
N PRO A 658 34.09 27.14 -12.50
CA PRO A 658 34.62 26.52 -11.28
C PRO A 658 33.64 25.54 -10.64
N ALA A 659 34.18 24.57 -9.91
CA ALA A 659 33.51 23.41 -9.33
C ALA A 659 32.34 23.68 -8.34
N ALA A 660 32.00 24.94 -8.05
CA ALA A 660 31.01 25.30 -7.03
C ALA A 660 29.55 25.40 -7.55
N SER A 661 29.29 25.40 -8.86
CA SER A 661 27.95 25.71 -9.40
C SER A 661 27.16 24.53 -9.98
N ARG A 662 27.71 23.30 -9.97
CA ARG A 662 27.00 22.12 -10.50
C ARG A 662 25.97 21.50 -9.53
N GLU A 663 26.04 21.79 -8.24
CA GLU A 663 25.03 21.29 -7.28
C GLU A 663 23.65 21.93 -7.48
N ASP A 664 23.58 23.17 -7.99
CA ASP A 664 22.31 23.88 -8.15
C ASP A 664 21.55 23.52 -9.43
N TYR A 665 22.18 22.89 -10.42
CA TYR A 665 21.53 22.52 -11.70
C TYR A 665 20.90 21.12 -11.71
N LEU A 666 21.15 20.31 -10.68
CA LEU A 666 20.62 18.93 -10.57
C LEU A 666 19.55 18.77 -9.48
N VAL A 667 19.13 19.88 -8.86
CA VAL A 667 18.15 19.92 -7.75
C VAL A 667 16.87 20.71 -8.12
N SER A 668 16.78 21.30 -9.32
CA SER A 668 15.52 21.90 -9.83
C SER A 668 14.59 20.88 -10.48
#